data_AF-A0A835CMT3-F1
#
_entry.id   AF-A0A835CMT3-F1
#
_cell.length_a   1.000
_cell.length_b   1.000
_cell.length_c   1.000
_cell.angle_alpha   90.00
_cell.angle_beta   90.00
_cell.angle_gamma   90.00
#
_symmetry.space_group_name_H-M   'P 1'
#
loop_
_entity.id
_entity.type
_entity.pdbx_description
1 polymer ?
#
loop_
_entity_poly.entity_id
_entity_poly.type
_entity_poly.pdbx_seq_one_letter_code
_entity_poly.pdbx_strand_id
1 'polypeptide(L)'
;MFLWWITYFSILITVVYGNFARKIYGGERVSTFSFPYQVSIQIRNYHICGGAIISNNHVLTAASCVLAEQNVVYGNIQILVGTHDITDYQYGKIHQVSYVIFHKFYNPRDNWIHDIAILQLETPIILMRRLSSAAKLPSRKSFSLRNHHVIGWGIDPILNELSTHLQRFEVQLITQRVCKGQYYREFVLSETQYCFIPFLPSTGISQGGGGSPIMFGRQIIGIVSIDSLDANQPIIYTHVFEYNHWIQNMMKKFSVLKSNSSDDLSIIVQHNNSMKNKLNDSHIDCFGFGKTVSQILEWYFKKNSESLNYLDVKFYLTSSKFTHRNLVIVGDQFGLDWTDFKIQRKTIIIVHGFLTNHDEKWISEMENAFLKWDDVNVVVVDWSAHGNTWNYYKAVVNAKTVSQEIVKFLSHVVNATLESGINNSIEWGPIHMVGHSLGAHICGITSNKFKKLNTKWQIKRITGLDPAQPCFKNSDILLDQSDAPFVDVIHTNGKLWSSFGLGLPDPVGHQDYYPNGGRSQPGCLTIQNSWVNLIIGIPKNAIEQAICSHGRSYLYLTDSIISATLNKQNCTFWGHTWDRSYRQAFNIINKLNYSADNKIEMGIHADKYSLRGTFFVMTSNAEPFCDITANNNDDYLTQLKKDFPNEIDD
;
A
#
# COMPACT_ATOMS: atom_id res chain seq x y z
N MET A 1 -3.09 50.60 19.71
CA MET A 1 -1.93 50.15 18.90
C MET A 1 -1.85 48.62 18.90
N PHE A 2 -2.90 47.91 18.43
CA PHE A 2 -2.96 46.43 18.49
C PHE A 2 -3.95 45.80 17.49
N LEU A 3 -4.21 46.46 16.35
CA LEU A 3 -5.22 46.06 15.34
C LEU A 3 -4.72 46.19 13.89
N TRP A 4 -3.40 46.11 13.67
CA TRP A 4 -2.75 46.29 12.35
C TRP A 4 -1.82 45.13 11.96
N TRP A 5 -1.93 43.97 12.62
CA TRP A 5 -1.06 42.80 12.41
C TRP A 5 -1.77 41.54 11.88
N ILE A 6 -3.10 41.56 11.72
CA ILE A 6 -3.88 40.38 11.31
C ILE A 6 -4.07 40.30 9.77
N THR A 7 -3.81 41.38 9.03
CA THR A 7 -3.94 41.42 7.56
C THR A 7 -2.68 41.00 6.80
N TYR A 8 -1.54 40.75 7.48
CA TYR A 8 -0.27 40.39 6.83
C TYR A 8 0.10 38.90 6.95
N PHE A 9 -0.58 38.13 7.81
CA PHE A 9 -0.33 36.69 7.97
C PHE A 9 -1.21 35.79 7.07
N SER A 10 -2.17 36.38 6.36
CA SER A 10 -3.10 35.67 5.45
C SER A 10 -2.56 35.54 4.00
N ILE A 11 -1.31 35.92 3.75
CA ILE A 11 -0.69 35.93 2.40
C ILE A 11 0.53 34.97 2.32
N LEU A 12 0.90 34.31 3.43
CA LEU A 12 2.03 33.36 3.49
C LEU A 12 1.63 31.90 3.73
N ILE A 13 0.33 31.57 3.66
CA ILE A 13 -0.17 30.18 3.62
C ILE A 13 -1.06 29.98 2.38
N THR A 14 -0.53 30.38 1.22
CA THR A 14 -1.13 30.13 -0.11
C THR A 14 -0.08 29.77 -1.16
N VAL A 15 1.01 29.10 -0.74
CA VAL A 15 2.14 28.71 -1.63
C VAL A 15 2.32 27.18 -1.74
N VAL A 16 1.63 26.38 -0.91
CA VAL A 16 1.70 24.90 -0.97
C VAL A 16 0.30 24.29 -0.91
N TYR A 17 -0.48 24.46 -1.97
CA TYR A 17 -1.59 23.57 -2.37
C TYR A 17 -2.02 23.90 -3.81
N GLY A 18 -1.17 23.53 -4.77
CA GLY A 18 -1.44 23.66 -6.20
C GLY A 18 -1.15 22.35 -6.92
N ASN A 19 -2.20 21.57 -7.21
CA ASN A 19 -2.10 20.46 -8.16
C ASN A 19 -1.80 21.03 -9.55
N PHE A 20 -0.53 20.99 -9.99
CA PHE A 20 -0.09 21.53 -11.27
C PHE A 20 -0.52 20.62 -12.46
N ALA A 21 -1.66 20.89 -13.09
CA ALA A 21 -1.96 20.40 -14.45
C ALA A 21 -1.15 21.20 -15.52
N ARG A 22 -0.64 20.62 -16.64
CA ARG A 22 0.23 21.34 -17.65
C ARG A 22 0.20 20.95 -19.19
N LYS A 23 -0.20 21.86 -20.17
CA LYS A 23 -1.10 21.83 -21.45
C LYS A 23 -0.35 22.15 -22.76
N ILE A 24 -1.01 22.61 -23.82
CA ILE A 24 -0.45 23.36 -24.97
C ILE A 24 -0.90 24.84 -24.97
N TYR A 25 -0.19 25.78 -25.62
CA TYR A 25 -0.64 27.15 -25.88
C TYR A 25 -0.18 27.60 -27.28
N GLY A 26 -0.97 28.47 -27.94
CA GLY A 26 -0.58 29.14 -29.19
C GLY A 26 -0.65 28.29 -30.46
N GLY A 27 -0.94 26.99 -30.37
CA GLY A 27 -0.98 26.08 -31.51
C GLY A 27 -2.16 26.34 -32.46
N GLU A 28 -1.97 25.99 -33.72
CA GLU A 28 -3.06 26.04 -34.72
C GLU A 28 -4.03 24.87 -34.51
N ARG A 29 -5.33 25.13 -34.70
CA ARG A 29 -6.37 24.09 -34.64
C ARG A 29 -6.18 23.11 -35.80
N VAL A 30 -6.19 21.82 -35.49
CA VAL A 30 -5.98 20.78 -36.51
C VAL A 30 -7.28 20.52 -37.28
N SER A 31 -7.17 20.23 -38.56
CA SER A 31 -8.30 19.72 -39.32
C SER A 31 -8.73 18.34 -38.82
N THR A 32 -10.04 18.09 -38.85
CA THR A 32 -10.66 16.83 -38.42
C THR A 32 -9.97 15.62 -39.07
N PHE A 33 -9.73 14.56 -38.29
CA PHE A 33 -9.11 13.31 -38.75
C PHE A 33 -7.63 13.37 -39.17
N SER A 34 -6.91 14.48 -38.94
CA SER A 34 -5.48 14.59 -39.30
C SER A 34 -4.53 13.81 -38.39
N PHE A 35 -4.87 13.65 -37.10
CA PHE A 35 -4.02 13.01 -36.09
C PHE A 35 -4.72 11.83 -35.38
N PRO A 36 -5.11 10.77 -36.11
CA PRO A 36 -5.92 9.65 -35.60
C PRO A 36 -5.21 8.75 -34.57
N TYR A 37 -3.95 9.05 -34.22
CA TYR A 37 -3.24 8.39 -33.13
C TYR A 37 -3.32 9.15 -31.81
N GLN A 38 -3.71 10.42 -31.81
CA GLN A 38 -3.77 11.21 -30.59
C GLN A 38 -4.89 10.70 -29.66
N VAL A 39 -4.61 10.65 -28.36
CA VAL A 39 -5.63 10.36 -27.33
C VAL A 39 -5.64 11.40 -26.23
N SER A 40 -6.82 11.62 -25.67
CA SER A 40 -7.03 12.43 -24.47
C SER A 40 -7.13 11.50 -23.26
N ILE A 41 -6.20 11.65 -22.32
CA ILE A 41 -6.22 10.95 -21.03
C ILE A 41 -7.05 11.81 -20.06
N GLN A 42 -8.05 11.20 -19.44
CA GLN A 42 -9.05 11.89 -18.63
C GLN A 42 -9.18 11.28 -17.23
N ILE A 43 -9.47 12.13 -16.25
CA ILE A 43 -9.91 11.75 -14.91
C ILE A 43 -11.24 12.44 -14.65
N ARG A 44 -12.29 11.67 -14.27
CA ARG A 44 -13.65 12.19 -14.05
C ARG A 44 -14.15 13.06 -15.23
N ASN A 45 -13.90 12.63 -16.46
CA ASN A 45 -14.17 13.32 -17.73
C ASN A 45 -13.36 14.61 -18.00
N TYR A 46 -12.45 15.02 -17.10
CA TYR A 46 -11.54 16.15 -17.34
C TYR A 46 -10.23 15.69 -17.99
N HIS A 47 -9.82 16.36 -19.07
CA HIS A 47 -8.52 16.12 -19.71
C HIS A 47 -7.36 16.48 -18.77
N ILE A 48 -6.44 15.54 -18.58
CA ILE A 48 -5.24 15.71 -17.75
C ILE A 48 -3.94 15.66 -18.56
N CYS A 49 -3.87 14.80 -19.58
CA CYS A 49 -2.66 14.54 -20.36
C CYS A 49 -2.99 14.04 -21.78
N GLY A 50 -2.01 14.19 -22.68
CA GLY A 50 -2.02 13.57 -24.00
C GLY A 50 -1.42 12.15 -24.00
N GLY A 51 -1.55 11.48 -25.14
CA GLY A 51 -0.90 10.21 -25.43
C GLY A 51 -1.07 9.81 -26.89
N ALA A 52 -0.50 8.68 -27.28
CA ALA A 52 -0.58 8.16 -28.64
C ALA A 52 -0.96 6.67 -28.69
N ILE A 53 -1.91 6.31 -29.56
CA ILE A 53 -2.23 4.92 -29.90
C ILE A 53 -0.99 4.29 -30.55
N ILE A 54 -0.49 3.21 -29.95
CA ILE A 54 0.64 2.40 -30.49
C ILE A 54 0.21 0.99 -30.91
N SER A 55 -0.99 0.55 -30.54
CA SER A 55 -1.68 -0.62 -31.13
C SER A 55 -3.18 -0.53 -30.89
N ASN A 56 -3.95 -1.55 -31.30
CA ASN A 56 -5.38 -1.67 -30.94
C ASN A 56 -5.64 -1.66 -29.42
N ASN A 57 -4.67 -2.11 -28.61
CA ASN A 57 -4.85 -2.36 -27.18
C ASN A 57 -3.99 -1.46 -26.26
N HIS A 58 -3.11 -0.64 -26.83
CA HIS A 58 -2.08 0.07 -26.08
C HIS A 58 -1.95 1.53 -26.50
N VAL A 59 -1.85 2.41 -25.50
CA VAL A 59 -1.52 3.84 -25.61
C VAL A 59 -0.18 4.10 -24.96
N LEU A 60 0.64 4.98 -25.56
CA LEU A 60 1.90 5.46 -25.01
C LEU A 60 1.71 6.89 -24.47
N THR A 61 2.26 7.18 -23.30
CA THR A 61 2.19 8.50 -22.62
C THR A 61 3.38 8.65 -21.66
N ALA A 62 3.41 9.73 -20.87
CA ALA A 62 4.40 9.95 -19.81
C ALA A 62 4.00 9.19 -18.52
N ALA A 63 4.98 8.80 -17.72
CA ALA A 63 4.74 8.19 -16.40
C ALA A 63 4.24 9.22 -15.38
N SER A 64 4.68 10.48 -15.48
CA SER A 64 4.17 11.64 -14.75
C SER A 64 2.66 11.87 -14.91
N CYS A 65 2.07 11.46 -16.03
CA CYS A 65 0.62 11.54 -16.28
C CYS A 65 -0.22 10.52 -15.51
N VAL A 66 0.40 9.50 -14.92
CA VAL A 66 -0.27 8.38 -14.25
C VAL A 66 0.24 8.13 -12.82
N LEU A 67 1.35 8.75 -12.45
CA LEU A 67 1.98 8.74 -11.14
C LEU A 67 2.11 10.16 -10.60
N ALA A 68 1.24 10.53 -9.65
CA ALA A 68 1.31 11.80 -8.93
C ALA A 68 1.87 11.56 -7.53
N GLU A 69 3.03 12.16 -7.21
CA GLU A 69 3.64 12.12 -5.86
C GLU A 69 3.72 10.71 -5.24
N GLN A 70 4.13 9.72 -6.04
CA GLN A 70 4.28 8.30 -5.65
C GLN A 70 2.94 7.54 -5.42
N ASN A 71 1.80 8.21 -5.51
CA ASN A 71 0.48 7.57 -5.58
C ASN A 71 0.08 7.30 -7.05
N VAL A 72 -0.29 6.06 -7.35
CA VAL A 72 -0.73 5.68 -8.70
C VAL A 72 -2.23 5.90 -8.84
N VAL A 73 -2.65 6.66 -9.86
CA VAL A 73 -4.05 7.06 -10.03
C VAL A 73 -4.82 6.02 -10.88
N TYR A 74 -4.65 4.73 -10.59
CA TYR A 74 -5.21 3.63 -11.41
C TYR A 74 -6.73 3.73 -11.63
N GLY A 75 -7.49 3.94 -10.55
CA GLY A 75 -8.94 3.67 -10.53
C GLY A 75 -9.87 4.68 -11.22
N ASN A 76 -9.36 5.74 -11.86
CA ASN A 76 -10.19 6.79 -12.47
C ASN A 76 -9.74 7.24 -13.88
N ILE A 77 -8.78 6.56 -14.51
CA ILE A 77 -8.23 6.98 -15.81
C ILE A 77 -9.04 6.43 -16.97
N GLN A 78 -9.46 7.33 -17.86
CA GLN A 78 -10.19 7.05 -19.09
C GLN A 78 -9.43 7.56 -20.31
N ILE A 79 -9.52 6.83 -21.42
CA ILE A 79 -8.85 7.18 -22.67
C ILE A 79 -9.90 7.50 -23.73
N LEU A 80 -10.01 8.78 -24.08
CA LEU A 80 -10.86 9.26 -25.16
C LEU A 80 -10.05 9.24 -26.47
N VAL A 81 -10.52 8.44 -27.43
CA VAL A 81 -9.92 8.26 -28.77
C VAL A 81 -10.89 8.68 -29.87
N GLY A 82 -10.39 8.97 -31.07
CA GLY A 82 -11.22 9.16 -32.26
C GLY A 82 -11.86 10.53 -32.42
N THR A 83 -11.65 11.46 -31.48
CA THR A 83 -12.15 12.83 -31.59
C THR A 83 -11.03 13.87 -31.70
N HIS A 84 -11.37 14.99 -32.33
CA HIS A 84 -10.60 16.23 -32.33
C HIS A 84 -11.15 17.27 -31.35
N ASP A 85 -12.38 17.09 -30.83
CA ASP A 85 -12.97 17.91 -29.78
C ASP A 85 -13.30 17.02 -28.57
N ILE A 86 -12.73 17.31 -27.40
CA ILE A 86 -12.92 16.49 -26.17
C ILE A 86 -14.35 16.52 -25.60
N THR A 87 -15.21 17.40 -26.12
CA THR A 87 -16.65 17.48 -25.81
C THR A 87 -17.53 16.81 -26.88
N ASP A 88 -16.96 16.45 -28.04
CA ASP A 88 -17.66 15.76 -29.12
C ASP A 88 -17.64 14.24 -28.95
N TYR A 89 -18.73 13.74 -28.37
CA TYR A 89 -19.01 12.31 -28.20
C TYR A 89 -19.67 11.66 -29.43
N GLN A 90 -19.85 12.36 -30.56
CA GLN A 90 -20.36 11.74 -31.81
C GLN A 90 -19.33 10.77 -32.41
N TYR A 91 -18.06 11.15 -32.33
CA TYR A 91 -16.92 10.37 -32.85
C TYR A 91 -15.97 9.89 -31.75
N GLY A 92 -15.95 10.58 -30.62
CA GLY A 92 -15.12 10.23 -29.47
C GLY A 92 -15.59 8.94 -28.78
N LYS A 93 -14.70 7.95 -28.67
CA LYS A 93 -14.95 6.72 -27.91
C LYS A 93 -14.05 6.65 -26.67
N ILE A 94 -14.67 6.40 -25.52
CA ILE A 94 -13.97 6.16 -24.26
C ILE A 94 -13.58 4.69 -24.15
N HIS A 95 -12.33 4.45 -23.78
CA HIS A 95 -11.78 3.15 -23.39
C HIS A 95 -11.27 3.23 -21.95
N GLN A 96 -11.64 2.25 -21.12
CA GLN A 96 -11.08 2.10 -19.76
C GLN A 96 -9.67 1.49 -19.82
N VAL A 97 -8.83 1.87 -18.86
CA VAL A 97 -7.48 1.33 -18.70
C VAL A 97 -7.52 0.14 -17.76
N SER A 98 -7.24 -1.06 -18.26
CA SER A 98 -7.13 -2.26 -17.41
C SER A 98 -5.78 -2.32 -16.69
N TYR A 99 -4.74 -1.67 -17.21
CA TYR A 99 -3.40 -1.72 -16.64
C TYR A 99 -2.50 -0.54 -17.08
N VAL A 100 -1.63 -0.08 -16.19
CA VAL A 100 -0.64 0.98 -16.46
C VAL A 100 0.76 0.41 -16.27
N ILE A 101 1.62 0.57 -17.27
CA ILE A 101 2.98 0.02 -17.31
C ILE A 101 3.97 1.16 -17.53
N PHE A 102 4.56 1.69 -16.46
CA PHE A 102 5.60 2.72 -16.54
C PHE A 102 7.01 2.12 -16.48
N HIS A 103 8.02 2.87 -16.88
CA HIS A 103 9.40 2.38 -16.86
C HIS A 103 9.91 2.22 -15.42
N LYS A 104 10.52 1.07 -15.09
CA LYS A 104 10.88 0.69 -13.72
C LYS A 104 11.90 1.61 -13.00
N PHE A 105 12.60 2.45 -13.77
CA PHE A 105 13.56 3.44 -13.26
C PHE A 105 13.01 4.88 -13.29
N TYR A 106 11.71 5.07 -13.57
CA TYR A 106 11.10 6.39 -13.50
C TYR A 106 11.04 6.89 -12.05
N ASN A 107 11.56 8.09 -11.81
CA ASN A 107 11.46 8.78 -10.54
C ASN A 107 11.19 10.28 -10.79
N PRO A 108 10.06 10.85 -10.33
CA PRO A 108 9.76 12.27 -10.52
C PRO A 108 10.74 13.21 -9.81
N ARG A 109 11.55 12.71 -8.86
CA ARG A 109 12.59 13.49 -8.16
C ARG A 109 13.95 13.47 -8.86
N ASP A 110 14.15 12.59 -9.86
CA ASP A 110 15.43 12.43 -10.56
C ASP A 110 15.32 12.98 -11.98
N ASN A 111 15.11 14.31 -12.08
CA ASN A 111 15.04 15.06 -13.33
C ASN A 111 14.08 14.49 -14.40
N TRP A 112 13.01 13.80 -13.98
CA TRP A 112 12.07 13.07 -14.86
C TRP A 112 12.78 12.15 -15.89
N ILE A 113 13.89 11.53 -15.49
CA ILE A 113 14.53 10.49 -16.30
C ILE A 113 13.57 9.29 -16.34
N HIS A 114 13.52 8.61 -17.50
CA HIS A 114 12.62 7.48 -17.75
C HIS A 114 11.10 7.78 -17.69
N ASP A 115 10.68 9.02 -17.92
CA ASP A 115 9.27 9.41 -17.91
C ASP A 115 8.48 8.87 -19.13
N ILE A 116 8.09 7.60 -19.06
CA ILE A 116 7.33 6.89 -20.10
C ILE A 116 6.44 5.79 -19.51
N ALA A 117 5.21 5.70 -20.01
CA ALA A 117 4.23 4.70 -19.64
C ALA A 117 3.40 4.19 -20.84
N ILE A 118 2.96 2.94 -20.73
CA ILE A 118 2.06 2.26 -21.65
C ILE A 118 0.76 1.95 -20.90
N LEU A 119 -0.37 2.36 -21.44
CA LEU A 119 -1.70 2.09 -20.90
C LEU A 119 -2.32 0.97 -21.73
N GLN A 120 -2.59 -0.16 -21.09
CA GLN A 120 -3.27 -1.31 -21.66
C GLN A 120 -4.78 -1.15 -21.45
N LEU A 121 -5.54 -1.18 -22.55
CA LEU A 121 -6.97 -0.93 -22.56
C LEU A 121 -7.76 -2.22 -22.26
N GLU A 122 -8.89 -2.11 -21.57
CA GLU A 122 -9.81 -3.24 -21.36
C GLU A 122 -10.30 -3.80 -22.70
N THR A 123 -10.82 -2.91 -23.54
CA THR A 123 -11.43 -3.20 -24.84
C THR A 123 -10.58 -2.66 -26.00
N PRO A 124 -10.47 -3.39 -27.12
CA PRO A 124 -9.68 -2.96 -28.27
C PRO A 124 -10.28 -1.74 -28.96
N ILE A 125 -9.42 -0.78 -29.28
CA ILE A 125 -9.71 0.29 -30.24
C ILE A 125 -9.90 -0.35 -31.62
N ILE A 126 -11.07 -0.14 -32.21
CA ILE A 126 -11.33 -0.47 -33.60
C ILE A 126 -10.52 0.52 -34.44
N LEU A 127 -9.46 0.04 -35.09
CA LEU A 127 -8.56 0.91 -35.84
C LEU A 127 -9.14 1.26 -37.22
N MET A 128 -9.62 2.49 -37.39
CA MET A 128 -10.12 3.03 -38.66
C MET A 128 -9.18 4.13 -39.16
N ARG A 129 -8.67 4.00 -40.40
CA ARG A 129 -7.55 4.80 -40.97
C ARG A 129 -7.57 6.32 -40.72
N ARG A 130 -8.75 6.93 -40.65
CA ARG A 130 -8.96 8.38 -40.42
C ARG A 130 -9.42 8.73 -39.00
N LEU A 131 -10.00 7.80 -38.26
CA LEU A 131 -10.57 8.06 -36.94
C LEU A 131 -9.56 7.71 -35.83
N SER A 132 -9.04 6.48 -35.90
CA SER A 132 -8.31 5.80 -34.84
C SER A 132 -7.26 4.90 -35.48
N SER A 133 -5.99 5.30 -35.51
CA SER A 133 -4.93 4.51 -36.15
C SER A 133 -3.64 4.63 -35.36
N ALA A 134 -2.94 3.50 -35.15
CA ALA A 134 -1.66 3.53 -34.45
C ALA A 134 -0.63 4.43 -35.16
N ALA A 135 0.13 5.18 -34.36
CA ALA A 135 1.37 5.80 -34.79
C ALA A 135 2.49 4.75 -34.91
N LYS A 136 3.55 5.07 -35.65
CA LYS A 136 4.73 4.22 -35.74
C LYS A 136 5.69 4.53 -34.60
N LEU A 137 6.35 3.51 -34.09
CA LEU A 137 7.55 3.69 -33.27
C LEU A 137 8.73 4.16 -34.17
N PRO A 138 9.71 4.89 -33.62
CA PRO A 138 10.80 5.49 -34.39
C PRO A 138 11.79 4.41 -34.85
N SER A 139 12.12 4.41 -36.15
CA SER A 139 13.00 3.41 -36.77
C SER A 139 14.50 3.75 -36.71
N ARG A 140 14.85 4.96 -36.26
CA ARG A 140 16.24 5.48 -36.21
C ARG A 140 16.42 6.36 -34.97
N LYS A 141 17.65 6.42 -34.44
CA LYS A 141 18.01 7.26 -33.28
C LYS A 141 17.90 8.75 -33.61
N SER A 142 18.46 9.17 -34.77
CA SER A 142 18.59 10.57 -35.18
C SER A 142 17.58 11.00 -36.24
N PHE A 143 17.11 12.25 -36.13
CA PHE A 143 16.17 12.91 -37.05
C PHE A 143 16.72 14.24 -37.56
N SER A 144 16.08 14.85 -38.57
CA SER A 144 16.43 16.20 -39.03
C SER A 144 16.24 17.24 -37.93
N LEU A 145 16.85 18.42 -38.05
CA LEU A 145 16.67 19.49 -37.04
C LEU A 145 15.25 20.08 -37.05
N ARG A 146 14.54 20.00 -38.20
CA ARG A 146 13.19 20.57 -38.43
C ARG A 146 12.18 19.48 -38.83
N ASN A 147 10.93 19.90 -39.01
CA ASN A 147 9.74 19.09 -39.39
C ASN A 147 9.23 18.18 -38.27
N HIS A 148 9.19 18.72 -37.04
CA HIS A 148 8.63 18.07 -35.87
C HIS A 148 7.40 18.84 -35.41
N HIS A 149 6.34 18.12 -35.05
CA HIS A 149 5.11 18.71 -34.53
C HIS A 149 4.72 18.07 -33.21
N VAL A 150 4.34 18.89 -32.24
CA VAL A 150 3.66 18.44 -31.01
C VAL A 150 2.16 18.53 -31.23
N ILE A 151 1.41 17.54 -30.74
CA ILE A 151 -0.04 17.44 -30.92
C ILE A 151 -0.69 17.18 -29.56
N GLY A 152 -1.71 17.95 -29.20
CA GLY A 152 -2.42 17.80 -27.93
C GLY A 152 -3.44 18.92 -27.67
N TRP A 153 -4.11 18.86 -26.53
CA TRP A 153 -5.11 19.86 -26.14
C TRP A 153 -4.48 20.96 -25.27
N GLY A 154 -5.00 22.17 -25.40
CA GLY A 154 -4.31 23.40 -25.03
C GLY A 154 -5.20 24.43 -24.34
N ILE A 155 -4.59 25.54 -23.96
CA ILE A 155 -5.27 26.82 -23.75
C ILE A 155 -5.39 27.46 -25.14
N ASP A 156 -6.60 27.90 -25.51
CA ASP A 156 -6.79 28.70 -26.71
C ASP A 156 -6.16 30.08 -26.51
N PRO A 157 -5.21 30.51 -27.37
CA PRO A 157 -4.44 31.74 -27.14
C PRO A 157 -5.26 33.03 -27.25
N ILE A 158 -6.47 32.96 -27.80
CA ILE A 158 -7.37 34.12 -27.95
C ILE A 158 -8.33 34.21 -26.77
N LEU A 159 -8.81 33.06 -26.27
CA LEU A 159 -9.83 33.00 -25.21
C LEU A 159 -9.24 32.83 -23.80
N ASN A 160 -7.97 32.41 -23.68
CA ASN A 160 -7.33 32.02 -22.42
C ASN A 160 -8.07 30.90 -21.65
N GLU A 161 -8.91 30.14 -22.35
CA GLU A 161 -9.67 29.00 -21.83
C GLU A 161 -9.14 27.67 -22.37
N LEU A 162 -9.57 26.56 -21.78
CA LEU A 162 -9.31 25.21 -22.28
C LEU A 162 -9.90 25.06 -23.70
N SER A 163 -9.02 24.97 -24.70
CA SER A 163 -9.44 24.64 -26.06
C SER A 163 -9.95 23.20 -26.07
N THR A 164 -11.24 23.02 -26.34
CA THR A 164 -11.83 21.69 -26.53
C THR A 164 -11.24 21.01 -27.77
N HIS A 165 -10.80 21.83 -28.74
CA HIS A 165 -10.26 21.42 -30.03
C HIS A 165 -8.77 21.05 -29.94
N LEU A 166 -8.38 20.03 -30.70
CA LEU A 166 -7.02 19.54 -30.81
C LEU A 166 -6.14 20.56 -31.55
N GLN A 167 -4.96 20.84 -31.01
CA GLN A 167 -3.99 21.80 -31.54
C GLN A 167 -2.69 21.12 -31.97
N ARG A 168 -1.94 21.77 -32.87
CA ARG A 168 -0.54 21.44 -33.15
C ARG A 168 0.34 22.68 -33.21
N PHE A 169 1.63 22.51 -32.96
CA PHE A 169 2.65 23.53 -33.24
C PHE A 169 3.97 22.88 -33.67
N GLU A 170 4.82 23.66 -34.34
CA GLU A 170 6.14 23.19 -34.81
C GLU A 170 7.22 23.42 -33.76
N VAL A 171 8.17 22.47 -33.69
CA VAL A 171 9.33 22.55 -32.79
C VAL A 171 10.63 22.17 -33.50
N GLN A 172 11.75 22.69 -33.01
CA GLN A 172 13.08 22.46 -33.56
C GLN A 172 13.96 21.68 -32.56
N LEU A 173 14.63 20.64 -33.03
CA LEU A 173 15.56 19.85 -32.23
C LEU A 173 16.80 20.68 -31.90
N ILE A 174 17.18 20.75 -30.62
CA ILE A 174 18.39 21.41 -30.15
C ILE A 174 19.35 20.40 -29.51
N THR A 175 20.65 20.71 -29.49
CA THR A 175 21.64 19.83 -28.86
C THR A 175 21.53 19.88 -27.34
N GLN A 176 21.88 18.79 -26.65
CA GLN A 176 21.92 18.75 -25.18
C GLN A 176 22.79 19.86 -24.58
N ARG A 177 23.89 20.25 -25.25
CA ARG A 177 24.74 21.38 -24.83
C ARG A 177 23.98 22.71 -24.84
N VAL A 178 23.19 22.99 -25.89
CA VAL A 178 22.38 24.22 -25.96
C VAL A 178 21.27 24.17 -24.91
N CYS A 179 20.59 23.03 -24.80
CA CYS A 179 19.52 22.83 -23.83
C CYS A 179 19.99 23.04 -22.39
N LYS A 180 21.11 22.40 -21.99
CA LYS A 180 21.73 22.58 -20.67
C LYS A 180 22.18 24.02 -20.40
N GLY A 181 22.48 24.79 -21.44
CA GLY A 181 22.84 26.20 -21.33
C GLY A 181 21.67 27.15 -21.06
N GLN A 182 20.42 26.69 -21.23
CA GLN A 182 19.21 27.51 -21.03
C GLN A 182 18.50 27.26 -19.69
N TYR A 183 18.79 26.15 -19.00
CA TYR A 183 18.34 25.92 -17.63
C TYR A 183 19.34 26.50 -16.61
N TYR A 184 18.85 27.05 -15.50
CA TYR A 184 19.70 27.44 -14.38
C TYR A 184 20.40 26.20 -13.77
N ARG A 185 21.53 26.43 -13.09
CA ARG A 185 22.50 25.37 -12.72
C ARG A 185 21.86 24.17 -12.00
N GLU A 186 22.47 23.01 -12.23
CA GLU A 186 22.21 21.67 -11.65
C GLU A 186 21.31 20.69 -12.44
N PHE A 187 20.59 21.11 -13.49
CA PHE A 187 19.88 20.14 -14.34
C PHE A 187 20.85 19.28 -15.19
N VAL A 188 20.73 17.95 -15.11
CA VAL A 188 21.53 16.98 -15.89
C VAL A 188 20.62 16.20 -16.83
N LEU A 189 20.72 16.48 -18.13
CA LEU A 189 20.03 15.73 -19.18
C LEU A 189 20.64 14.34 -19.38
N SER A 190 19.79 13.33 -19.38
CA SER A 190 20.15 11.95 -19.75
C SER A 190 20.18 11.76 -21.28
N GLU A 191 20.90 10.74 -21.78
CA GLU A 191 20.78 10.30 -23.18
C GLU A 191 19.36 9.89 -23.56
N THR A 192 18.54 9.49 -22.58
CA THR A 192 17.13 9.13 -22.79
C THR A 192 16.20 10.33 -22.91
N GLN A 193 16.73 11.55 -22.90
CA GLN A 193 15.98 12.81 -22.94
C GLN A 193 16.40 13.65 -24.15
N TYR A 194 15.39 14.21 -24.81
CA TYR A 194 15.52 15.13 -25.94
C TYR A 194 15.04 16.53 -25.54
N CYS A 195 15.62 17.54 -26.17
CA CYS A 195 15.18 18.91 -26.03
C CYS A 195 14.75 19.48 -27.38
N PHE A 196 13.58 20.11 -27.39
CA PHE A 196 13.12 20.91 -28.53
C PHE A 196 12.71 22.29 -28.04
N ILE A 197 12.93 23.29 -28.88
CA ILE A 197 12.41 24.65 -28.66
C ILE A 197 11.23 24.89 -29.61
N PRO A 198 10.17 25.60 -29.21
CA PRO A 198 9.12 26.05 -30.11
C PRO A 198 9.69 26.83 -31.31
N PHE A 199 9.16 26.61 -32.52
CA PHE A 199 9.61 27.35 -33.70
C PHE A 199 9.12 28.81 -33.70
N LEU A 200 8.01 29.08 -33.02
CA LEU A 200 7.44 30.41 -32.84
C LEU A 200 7.41 30.75 -31.34
N PRO A 201 7.88 31.93 -30.88
CA PRO A 201 7.80 32.32 -29.47
C PRO A 201 6.38 32.46 -28.91
N SER A 202 5.36 32.42 -29.76
CA SER A 202 3.95 32.41 -29.37
C SER A 202 3.40 31.01 -29.09
N THR A 203 4.16 29.93 -29.32
CA THR A 203 3.72 28.54 -29.13
C THR A 203 4.48 27.85 -27.99
N GLY A 204 3.83 26.92 -27.29
CA GLY A 204 4.45 26.25 -26.12
C GLY A 204 3.53 25.24 -25.42
N ILE A 205 3.95 24.81 -24.21
CA ILE A 205 3.28 23.77 -23.40
C ILE A 205 2.98 24.35 -21.98
N SER A 206 1.70 24.36 -21.55
CA SER A 206 1.11 25.24 -20.49
C SER A 206 0.42 24.54 -19.28
N GLN A 207 -0.94 24.53 -19.14
CA GLN A 207 -1.98 24.00 -18.15
C GLN A 207 -2.68 22.53 -18.00
N GLY A 208 -2.52 21.46 -18.85
CA GLY A 208 -2.90 20.00 -18.86
C GLY A 208 -2.70 19.19 -20.22
N GLY A 209 -1.51 18.61 -20.54
CA GLY A 209 -0.99 18.22 -21.90
C GLY A 209 0.43 17.57 -21.97
N GLY A 210 1.08 17.30 -20.85
CA GLY A 210 2.14 16.28 -20.74
C GLY A 210 1.73 14.93 -21.33
N GLY A 211 2.70 14.04 -21.62
CA GLY A 211 2.42 12.76 -22.29
C GLY A 211 2.06 12.86 -23.78
N SER A 212 1.86 14.08 -24.31
CA SER A 212 1.60 14.31 -25.73
C SER A 212 2.77 13.85 -26.62
N PRO A 213 2.51 13.25 -27.79
CA PRO A 213 3.56 12.83 -28.71
C PRO A 213 4.14 14.01 -29.48
N ILE A 214 5.46 13.99 -29.67
CA ILE A 214 6.14 14.75 -30.72
C ILE A 214 6.39 13.82 -31.92
N MET A 215 6.01 14.29 -33.10
CA MET A 215 5.89 13.50 -34.32
C MET A 215 6.85 13.94 -35.42
N PHE A 216 7.53 12.96 -36.03
CA PHE A 216 8.23 13.11 -37.30
C PHE A 216 7.52 12.29 -38.38
N GLY A 217 6.72 12.95 -39.21
CA GLY A 217 5.79 12.30 -40.14
C GLY A 217 4.72 11.48 -39.40
N ARG A 218 4.85 10.15 -39.41
CA ARG A 218 3.98 9.21 -38.65
C ARG A 218 4.70 8.50 -37.49
N GLN A 219 5.94 8.89 -37.16
CA GLN A 219 6.71 8.27 -36.07
C GLN A 219 6.63 9.12 -34.80
N ILE A 220 6.33 8.51 -33.65
CA ILE A 220 6.48 9.13 -32.33
C ILE A 220 7.97 9.15 -32.02
N ILE A 221 8.61 10.31 -32.05
CA ILE A 221 10.05 10.41 -31.78
C ILE A 221 10.33 10.75 -30.31
N GLY A 222 9.32 11.25 -29.61
CA GLY A 222 9.39 11.62 -28.20
C GLY A 222 8.01 11.80 -27.57
N ILE A 223 8.00 11.96 -26.26
CA ILE A 223 6.82 12.19 -25.42
C ILE A 223 7.11 13.39 -24.54
N VAL A 224 6.20 14.36 -24.43
CA VAL A 224 6.35 15.52 -23.53
C VAL A 224 6.49 15.03 -22.08
N SER A 225 7.61 15.37 -21.43
CA SER A 225 7.92 14.97 -20.05
C SER A 225 7.99 16.18 -19.10
N ILE A 226 8.91 17.11 -19.34
CA ILE A 226 8.99 18.37 -18.60
C ILE A 226 8.63 19.52 -19.54
N ASP A 227 7.61 20.25 -19.16
CA ASP A 227 7.17 21.48 -19.79
C ASP A 227 7.82 22.72 -19.17
N SER A 228 7.83 23.81 -19.93
CA SER A 228 8.25 25.13 -19.47
C SER A 228 7.16 26.14 -19.75
N LEU A 229 6.90 27.00 -18.75
CA LEU A 229 5.95 28.11 -18.85
C LEU A 229 6.50 29.31 -19.65
N ASP A 230 7.80 29.32 -19.96
CA ASP A 230 8.44 30.31 -20.83
C ASP A 230 8.68 29.70 -22.22
N ALA A 231 8.07 30.31 -23.24
CA ALA A 231 8.16 29.87 -24.63
C ALA A 231 9.57 30.00 -25.25
N ASN A 232 10.50 30.71 -24.59
CA ASN A 232 11.91 30.81 -25.00
C ASN A 232 12.80 29.73 -24.37
N GLN A 233 12.27 28.92 -23.44
CA GLN A 233 12.99 27.78 -22.87
C GLN A 233 12.76 26.51 -23.70
N PRO A 234 13.71 25.56 -23.68
CA PRO A 234 13.46 24.22 -24.17
C PRO A 234 12.30 23.53 -23.44
N ILE A 235 11.71 22.57 -24.13
CA ILE A 235 10.82 21.56 -23.56
C ILE A 235 11.58 20.22 -23.59
N ILE A 236 11.48 19.44 -22.52
CA ILE A 236 12.15 18.15 -22.40
C ILE A 236 11.17 17.01 -22.70
N TYR A 237 11.62 16.10 -23.56
CA TYR A 237 10.85 14.97 -24.04
C TYR A 237 11.59 13.66 -23.73
N THR A 238 10.87 12.61 -23.37
CA THR A 238 11.43 11.27 -23.29
C THR A 238 11.71 10.76 -24.70
N HIS A 239 12.94 10.35 -24.99
CA HIS A 239 13.36 9.94 -26.33
C HIS A 239 12.93 8.50 -26.64
N VAL A 240 11.83 8.35 -27.39
CA VAL A 240 11.12 7.06 -27.56
C VAL A 240 12.00 5.96 -28.20
N PHE A 241 13.01 6.32 -28.99
CA PHE A 241 13.88 5.34 -29.65
C PHE A 241 14.65 4.46 -28.64
N GLU A 242 15.17 5.02 -27.55
CA GLU A 242 15.88 4.26 -26.52
C GLU A 242 14.95 3.24 -25.81
N TYR A 243 13.64 3.50 -25.83
CA TYR A 243 12.62 2.63 -25.22
C TYR A 243 11.99 1.64 -26.20
N ASN A 244 12.34 1.63 -27.49
CA ASN A 244 11.74 0.73 -28.49
C ASN A 244 11.69 -0.73 -28.04
N HIS A 245 12.80 -1.24 -27.49
CA HIS A 245 12.89 -2.61 -26.98
C HIS A 245 11.98 -2.82 -25.75
N TRP A 246 11.97 -1.87 -24.82
CA TRP A 246 11.08 -1.90 -23.65
C TRP A 246 9.61 -1.88 -24.06
N ILE A 247 9.20 -0.97 -24.96
CA ILE A 247 7.83 -0.85 -25.46
C ILE A 247 7.38 -2.17 -26.10
N GLN A 248 8.16 -2.72 -27.02
CA GLN A 248 7.83 -3.99 -27.69
C GLN A 248 7.75 -5.16 -26.71
N ASN A 249 8.66 -5.24 -25.74
CA ASN A 249 8.67 -6.33 -24.77
C ASN A 249 7.47 -6.24 -23.80
N MET A 250 7.12 -5.04 -23.34
CA MET A 250 5.92 -4.85 -22.51
C MET A 250 4.66 -5.22 -23.32
N MET A 251 4.48 -4.69 -24.52
CA MET A 251 3.33 -5.02 -25.38
C MET A 251 3.20 -6.53 -25.67
N LYS A 252 4.32 -7.25 -25.80
CA LYS A 252 4.34 -8.71 -25.96
C LYS A 252 3.99 -9.42 -24.66
N LYS A 253 4.63 -9.07 -23.53
CA LYS A 253 4.40 -9.71 -22.22
C LYS A 253 2.91 -9.66 -21.87
N PHE A 254 2.29 -8.48 -21.96
CA PHE A 254 0.89 -8.28 -21.59
C PHE A 254 -0.13 -8.78 -22.62
N SER A 255 0.25 -9.04 -23.88
CA SER A 255 -0.62 -9.77 -24.81
C SER A 255 -0.62 -11.28 -24.60
N VAL A 256 0.52 -11.88 -24.26
CA VAL A 256 0.62 -13.31 -23.88
C VAL A 256 -0.16 -13.59 -22.59
N LEU A 257 -0.13 -12.68 -21.62
CA LEU A 257 -0.90 -12.83 -20.38
C LEU A 257 -2.42 -12.87 -20.60
N LYS A 258 -2.93 -12.26 -21.69
CA LYS A 258 -4.35 -12.29 -22.08
C LYS A 258 -4.75 -13.56 -22.85
N SER A 259 -3.79 -14.31 -23.42
CA SER A 259 -4.03 -15.67 -23.97
C SER A 259 -3.82 -16.76 -22.93
N ASN A 260 -2.82 -16.59 -22.06
CA ASN A 260 -2.50 -17.57 -21.03
C ASN A 260 -3.50 -17.49 -19.86
N SER A 261 -4.23 -16.38 -19.69
CA SER A 261 -5.38 -16.33 -18.78
C SER A 261 -6.56 -17.24 -19.16
N SER A 262 -6.64 -17.74 -20.40
CA SER A 262 -7.59 -18.81 -20.75
C SER A 262 -7.00 -20.21 -20.58
N ASP A 263 -5.73 -20.43 -20.91
CA ASP A 263 -5.16 -21.78 -21.02
C ASP A 263 -4.21 -22.19 -19.87
N ASP A 264 -3.39 -21.30 -19.30
CA ASP A 264 -2.50 -21.63 -18.16
C ASP A 264 -3.24 -21.69 -16.82
N LEU A 265 -4.49 -21.20 -16.75
CA LEU A 265 -5.36 -21.55 -15.63
C LEU A 265 -5.63 -23.07 -15.58
N SER A 266 -5.53 -23.82 -16.68
CA SER A 266 -5.87 -25.26 -16.69
C SER A 266 -5.03 -26.11 -15.74
N ILE A 267 -3.72 -25.83 -15.61
CA ILE A 267 -2.79 -26.59 -14.75
C ILE A 267 -3.03 -26.30 -13.27
N ILE A 268 -3.48 -25.09 -12.92
CA ILE A 268 -3.87 -24.73 -11.53
C ILE A 268 -5.34 -25.09 -11.25
N VAL A 269 -6.21 -25.14 -12.26
CA VAL A 269 -7.65 -25.44 -12.11
C VAL A 269 -7.97 -26.92 -11.97
N GLN A 270 -7.11 -27.84 -12.43
CA GLN A 270 -7.34 -29.27 -12.19
C GLN A 270 -7.35 -29.64 -10.68
N HIS A 271 -6.71 -28.85 -9.80
CA HIS A 271 -6.90 -28.96 -8.35
C HIS A 271 -8.09 -28.16 -7.79
N ASN A 272 -8.53 -27.08 -8.45
CA ASN A 272 -9.67 -26.27 -8.00
C ASN A 272 -11.05 -26.90 -8.30
N ASN A 273 -11.19 -27.73 -9.33
CA ASN A 273 -12.45 -28.45 -9.57
C ASN A 273 -12.75 -29.54 -8.52
N SER A 274 -11.74 -30.00 -7.77
CA SER A 274 -11.95 -30.83 -6.57
C SER A 274 -12.39 -30.02 -5.33
N MET A 275 -12.09 -28.70 -5.30
CA MET A 275 -12.45 -27.83 -4.17
C MET A 275 -13.81 -27.12 -4.33
N LYS A 276 -14.31 -26.90 -5.55
CA LYS A 276 -15.67 -26.33 -5.74
C LYS A 276 -16.79 -27.19 -5.13
N ASN A 277 -16.59 -28.51 -5.00
CA ASN A 277 -17.53 -29.44 -4.39
C ASN A 277 -17.15 -29.88 -2.96
N LYS A 278 -16.28 -29.12 -2.27
CA LYS A 278 -15.95 -29.32 -0.84
C LYS A 278 -15.95 -28.01 -0.04
N LEU A 279 -16.88 -27.12 -0.35
CA LEU A 279 -17.41 -26.17 0.64
C LEU A 279 -18.23 -26.93 1.67
N ASN A 280 -17.54 -27.54 2.65
CA ASN A 280 -18.21 -27.87 3.91
C ASN A 280 -18.50 -26.55 4.63
N ASP A 281 -19.77 -26.37 4.98
CA ASP A 281 -20.36 -25.13 5.47
C ASP A 281 -19.91 -24.87 6.93
N SER A 282 -18.72 -24.29 7.12
CA SER A 282 -18.24 -23.87 8.43
C SER A 282 -18.87 -22.54 8.83
N HIS A 283 -20.10 -22.61 9.39
CA HIS A 283 -20.82 -21.44 9.93
C HIS A 283 -19.94 -20.62 10.88
N ILE A 284 -19.86 -19.32 10.65
CA ILE A 284 -19.06 -18.41 11.46
C ILE A 284 -19.99 -17.69 12.45
N ASP A 285 -20.08 -18.19 13.69
CA ASP A 285 -20.86 -17.50 14.74
C ASP A 285 -20.09 -16.28 15.28
N CYS A 286 -20.22 -15.17 14.56
CA CYS A 286 -19.49 -13.94 14.85
C CYS A 286 -19.74 -13.30 16.21
N PHE A 287 -20.92 -13.53 16.79
CA PHE A 287 -21.40 -12.76 17.94
C PHE A 287 -22.01 -13.61 19.05
N GLY A 288 -22.01 -14.95 18.90
CA GLY A 288 -22.59 -15.86 19.89
C GLY A 288 -24.11 -15.84 19.94
N PHE A 289 -24.77 -15.37 18.87
CA PHE A 289 -26.24 -15.31 18.78
C PHE A 289 -26.86 -16.66 18.37
N GLY A 290 -26.03 -17.69 18.17
CA GLY A 290 -26.46 -19.03 17.80
C GLY A 290 -26.75 -19.19 16.30
N LYS A 291 -26.63 -20.44 15.83
CA LYS A 291 -26.59 -20.81 14.41
C LYS A 291 -27.66 -20.15 13.55
N THR A 292 -28.90 -20.02 14.02
CA THR A 292 -30.01 -19.43 13.27
C THR A 292 -29.77 -17.95 12.95
N VAL A 293 -29.24 -17.17 13.90
CA VAL A 293 -28.94 -15.75 13.69
C VAL A 293 -27.69 -15.61 12.81
N SER A 294 -26.68 -16.45 13.02
CA SER A 294 -25.49 -16.53 12.15
C SER A 294 -25.90 -16.81 10.69
N GLN A 295 -26.80 -17.76 10.43
CA GLN A 295 -27.33 -18.10 9.11
C GLN A 295 -28.13 -16.95 8.47
N ILE A 296 -28.93 -16.21 9.26
CA ILE A 296 -29.69 -15.05 8.75
C ILE A 296 -28.74 -13.90 8.38
N LEU A 297 -27.71 -13.64 9.20
CA LEU A 297 -26.68 -12.64 8.90
C LEU A 297 -25.83 -13.06 7.69
N GLU A 298 -25.41 -14.33 7.63
CA GLU A 298 -24.71 -14.94 6.48
C GLU A 298 -25.54 -14.74 5.19
N TRP A 299 -26.83 -15.08 5.19
CA TRP A 299 -27.71 -14.88 4.03
C TRP A 299 -27.86 -13.40 3.65
N TYR A 300 -28.11 -12.52 4.62
CA TYR A 300 -28.29 -11.09 4.39
C TYR A 300 -27.03 -10.43 3.80
N PHE A 301 -25.84 -10.77 4.29
CA PHE A 301 -24.59 -10.23 3.76
C PHE A 301 -24.14 -10.89 2.46
N LYS A 302 -24.45 -12.17 2.24
CA LYS A 302 -24.20 -12.89 0.98
C LYS A 302 -25.09 -12.37 -0.15
N LYS A 303 -26.32 -11.91 0.14
CA LYS A 303 -27.18 -11.24 -0.84
C LYS A 303 -26.60 -9.93 -1.39
N ASN A 304 -25.70 -9.27 -0.65
CA ASN A 304 -25.01 -8.05 -1.07
C ASN A 304 -23.61 -8.31 -1.66
N SER A 305 -23.25 -9.55 -2.03
CA SER A 305 -21.94 -9.90 -2.57
C SER A 305 -21.84 -9.89 -4.10
N GLU A 306 -22.81 -9.30 -4.82
CA GLU A 306 -22.81 -9.24 -6.29
C GLU A 306 -21.88 -8.17 -6.88
N SER A 307 -21.27 -7.29 -6.07
CA SER A 307 -20.14 -6.47 -6.50
C SER A 307 -18.80 -7.18 -6.22
N LEU A 308 -18.21 -7.70 -7.29
CA LEU A 308 -16.79 -8.10 -7.38
C LEU A 308 -15.87 -6.86 -7.31
N ASN A 309 -15.93 -6.12 -6.21
CA ASN A 309 -14.91 -5.12 -5.88
C ASN A 309 -13.62 -5.88 -5.57
N TYR A 310 -12.68 -5.88 -6.53
CA TYR A 310 -11.37 -6.48 -6.39
C TYR A 310 -10.66 -5.94 -5.14
N LEU A 311 -10.10 -6.84 -4.32
CA LEU A 311 -9.36 -6.45 -3.13
C LEU A 311 -7.99 -5.92 -3.54
N ASP A 312 -7.78 -4.62 -3.35
CA ASP A 312 -6.53 -3.93 -3.68
C ASP A 312 -5.59 -4.02 -2.47
N VAL A 313 -4.86 -5.13 -2.38
CA VAL A 313 -3.86 -5.38 -1.33
C VAL A 313 -2.48 -4.91 -1.81
N LYS A 314 -1.88 -3.98 -1.07
CA LYS A 314 -0.59 -3.36 -1.43
C LYS A 314 0.51 -3.78 -0.47
N PHE A 315 1.72 -3.88 -1.02
CA PHE A 315 2.91 -4.33 -0.30
C PHE A 315 3.95 -3.22 -0.34
N TYR A 316 4.22 -2.61 0.81
CA TYR A 316 5.15 -1.50 0.95
C TYR A 316 6.45 -2.01 1.58
N LEU A 317 7.55 -1.96 0.83
CA LEU A 317 8.84 -2.53 1.21
C LEU A 317 9.84 -1.42 1.57
N THR A 318 10.42 -1.53 2.76
CA THR A 318 11.38 -0.57 3.33
C THR A 318 12.63 -1.31 3.85
N SER A 319 13.77 -0.62 3.88
CA SER A 319 15.04 -1.17 4.37
C SER A 319 15.88 -0.10 5.07
N SER A 320 16.95 -0.53 5.73
CA SER A 320 17.96 0.35 6.35
C SER A 320 18.55 1.38 5.36
N LYS A 321 18.60 1.06 4.07
CA LYS A 321 19.15 1.89 2.99
C LYS A 321 18.08 2.77 2.31
N PHE A 322 16.84 2.29 2.19
CA PHE A 322 15.72 3.05 1.65
C PHE A 322 14.65 3.21 2.73
N THR A 323 14.70 4.32 3.46
CA THR A 323 13.79 4.68 4.56
C THR A 323 12.42 5.19 4.09
N HIS A 324 12.17 5.19 2.79
CA HIS A 324 10.85 5.44 2.21
C HIS A 324 10.26 4.12 1.69
N ARG A 325 8.97 3.91 1.96
CA ARG A 325 8.20 2.75 1.50
C ARG A 325 8.15 2.66 -0.01
N ASN A 326 8.61 1.54 -0.56
CA ASN A 326 8.54 1.25 -2.00
C ASN A 326 7.38 0.31 -2.26
N LEU A 327 6.43 0.71 -3.10
CA LEU A 327 5.33 -0.17 -3.51
C LEU A 327 5.88 -1.32 -4.37
N VAL A 328 5.60 -2.56 -3.97
CA VAL A 328 5.87 -3.77 -4.75
C VAL A 328 4.55 -4.31 -5.26
N ILE A 329 4.40 -4.35 -6.58
CA ILE A 329 3.16 -4.78 -7.25
C ILE A 329 3.18 -6.30 -7.38
N VAL A 330 2.10 -6.96 -6.94
CA VAL A 330 1.89 -8.39 -7.15
C VAL A 330 1.26 -8.64 -8.52
N GLY A 331 1.69 -9.70 -9.19
CA GLY A 331 1.27 -10.04 -10.55
C GLY A 331 2.45 -9.89 -11.52
N ASP A 332 2.14 -9.64 -12.78
CA ASP A 332 3.12 -9.68 -13.87
C ASP A 332 4.11 -8.51 -13.92
N GLN A 333 3.86 -7.46 -13.11
CA GLN A 333 4.79 -6.38 -12.82
C GLN A 333 5.68 -6.64 -11.61
N PHE A 334 5.60 -7.81 -10.95
CA PHE A 334 6.44 -8.09 -9.81
C PHE A 334 7.93 -7.97 -10.15
N GLY A 335 8.66 -7.31 -9.25
CA GLY A 335 10.10 -7.15 -9.30
C GLY A 335 10.61 -6.55 -7.99
N LEU A 336 11.89 -6.79 -7.72
CA LEU A 336 12.56 -6.30 -6.51
C LEU A 336 13.75 -5.37 -6.83
N ASP A 337 14.09 -5.21 -8.12
CA ASP A 337 15.24 -4.44 -8.64
C ASP A 337 15.31 -2.98 -8.14
N TRP A 338 14.16 -2.37 -7.85
CA TRP A 338 14.03 -0.99 -7.36
C TRP A 338 13.96 -0.90 -5.83
N THR A 339 14.26 -1.99 -5.13
CA THR A 339 14.31 -2.09 -3.67
C THR A 339 15.71 -2.53 -3.22
N ASP A 340 16.05 -2.36 -1.95
CA ASP A 340 17.24 -3.01 -1.36
C ASP A 340 16.85 -4.35 -0.69
N PHE A 341 15.83 -5.06 -1.19
CA PHE A 341 15.47 -6.37 -0.66
C PHE A 341 16.62 -7.37 -0.81
N LYS A 342 16.94 -8.09 0.27
CA LYS A 342 17.93 -9.17 0.26
C LYS A 342 17.36 -10.39 0.96
N ILE A 343 17.29 -11.53 0.27
CA ILE A 343 16.68 -12.76 0.80
C ILE A 343 17.41 -13.30 2.04
N GLN A 344 18.67 -12.93 2.25
CA GLN A 344 19.49 -13.31 3.41
C GLN A 344 19.04 -12.60 4.69
N ARG A 345 18.42 -11.42 4.58
CA ARG A 345 17.94 -10.65 5.74
C ARG A 345 16.67 -11.26 6.29
N LYS A 346 16.51 -11.19 7.61
CA LYS A 346 15.22 -11.45 8.25
C LYS A 346 14.17 -10.50 7.64
N THR A 347 13.00 -11.03 7.33
CA THR A 347 11.92 -10.26 6.71
C THR A 347 10.77 -10.13 7.67
N ILE A 348 10.49 -8.90 8.10
CA ILE A 348 9.39 -8.55 8.99
C ILE A 348 8.17 -8.19 8.14
N ILE A 349 7.02 -8.83 8.37
CA ILE A 349 5.78 -8.51 7.66
C ILE A 349 4.77 -7.95 8.66
N ILE A 350 4.42 -6.68 8.53
CA ILE A 350 3.48 -5.98 9.42
C ILE A 350 2.09 -5.97 8.76
N VAL A 351 1.08 -6.52 9.45
CA VAL A 351 -0.30 -6.60 8.96
C VAL A 351 -1.23 -5.86 9.94
N HIS A 352 -1.87 -4.79 9.45
CA HIS A 352 -2.77 -3.96 10.26
C HIS A 352 -4.15 -4.60 10.48
N GLY A 353 -4.91 -4.01 11.41
CA GLY A 353 -6.21 -4.51 11.86
C GLY A 353 -7.42 -3.89 11.16
N PHE A 354 -8.61 -4.14 11.73
CA PHE A 354 -9.87 -3.56 11.28
C PHE A 354 -9.86 -2.01 11.39
N LEU A 355 -10.51 -1.35 10.43
CA LEU A 355 -10.60 0.11 10.19
C LEU A 355 -9.28 0.93 10.18
N THR A 356 -8.11 0.28 10.17
CA THR A 356 -6.78 0.91 9.99
C THR A 356 -6.23 0.75 8.56
N ASN A 357 -5.08 1.35 8.27
CA ASN A 357 -4.40 1.37 6.97
C ASN A 357 -2.87 1.47 7.16
N HIS A 358 -2.07 1.58 6.10
CA HIS A 358 -0.59 1.66 6.22
C HIS A 358 -0.05 2.96 6.84
N ASP A 359 -0.74 4.09 6.71
CA ASP A 359 -0.26 5.41 7.17
C ASP A 359 -0.52 5.67 8.65
N GLU A 360 -1.04 4.69 9.38
CA GLU A 360 -1.13 4.76 10.83
C GLU A 360 0.24 5.02 11.48
N LYS A 361 0.26 5.95 12.44
CA LYS A 361 1.48 6.40 13.13
C LYS A 361 2.26 5.23 13.73
N TRP A 362 1.55 4.28 14.34
CA TRP A 362 2.17 3.11 15.01
C TRP A 362 2.89 2.18 14.04
N ILE A 363 2.43 2.04 12.79
CA ILE A 363 3.10 1.22 11.78
C ILE A 363 4.43 1.88 11.42
N SER A 364 4.40 3.19 11.18
CA SER A 364 5.59 3.97 10.88
C SER A 364 6.59 3.96 12.05
N GLU A 365 6.13 4.00 13.29
CA GLU A 365 6.98 3.90 14.49
C GLU A 365 7.60 2.51 14.65
N MET A 366 6.81 1.45 14.46
CA MET A 366 7.26 0.05 14.53
C MET A 366 8.24 -0.30 13.40
N GLU A 367 7.95 0.12 12.18
CA GLU A 367 8.83 0.00 11.00
C GLU A 367 10.18 0.67 11.27
N ASN A 368 10.18 1.92 11.75
CA ASN A 368 11.40 2.63 12.13
C ASN A 368 12.14 1.97 13.30
N ALA A 369 11.45 1.31 14.22
CA ALA A 369 12.10 0.56 15.30
C ALA A 369 12.81 -0.69 14.74
N PHE A 370 12.15 -1.50 13.91
CA PHE A 370 12.75 -2.67 13.27
C PHE A 370 13.97 -2.31 12.41
N LEU A 371 13.90 -1.24 11.63
CA LEU A 371 14.99 -0.78 10.76
C LEU A 371 16.22 -0.24 11.51
N LYS A 372 16.06 0.14 12.79
CA LYS A 372 17.18 0.54 13.66
C LYS A 372 17.74 -0.63 14.46
N TRP A 373 16.93 -1.67 14.68
CA TRP A 373 17.26 -2.82 15.52
C TRP A 373 18.21 -3.81 14.84
N ASP A 374 18.00 -4.12 13.55
CA ASP A 374 18.79 -5.08 12.78
C ASP A 374 18.69 -4.78 11.26
N ASP A 375 19.57 -5.32 10.43
CA ASP A 375 19.54 -5.13 8.97
C ASP A 375 18.46 -6.02 8.33
N VAL A 376 17.20 -5.63 8.49
CA VAL A 376 16.01 -6.37 8.06
C VAL A 376 15.39 -5.81 6.77
N ASN A 377 14.60 -6.66 6.09
CA ASN A 377 13.59 -6.17 5.16
C ASN A 377 12.28 -5.95 5.97
N VAL A 378 11.61 -4.81 5.83
CA VAL A 378 10.26 -4.61 6.39
C VAL A 378 9.25 -4.52 5.25
N VAL A 379 8.14 -5.25 5.36
CA VAL A 379 7.02 -5.23 4.43
C VAL A 379 5.74 -4.89 5.19
N VAL A 380 5.17 -3.72 4.93
CA VAL A 380 3.85 -3.32 5.43
C VAL A 380 2.80 -3.77 4.42
N VAL A 381 1.81 -4.55 4.89
CA VAL A 381 0.67 -5.00 4.09
C VAL A 381 -0.51 -4.07 4.32
N ASP A 382 -0.91 -3.32 3.30
CA ASP A 382 -2.15 -2.56 3.28
C ASP A 382 -3.27 -3.39 2.64
N TRP A 383 -4.37 -3.55 3.36
CA TRP A 383 -5.60 -4.14 2.86
C TRP A 383 -6.82 -3.23 3.11
N SER A 384 -6.57 -1.94 3.37
CA SER A 384 -7.61 -0.94 3.64
C SER A 384 -8.58 -0.76 2.46
N ALA A 385 -8.07 -0.79 1.22
CA ALA A 385 -8.84 -0.61 0.01
C ALA A 385 -9.78 -1.81 -0.26
N HIS A 386 -11.08 -1.62 -0.03
CA HIS A 386 -12.18 -2.58 -0.19
C HIS A 386 -12.14 -3.83 0.69
N GLY A 387 -10.98 -4.19 1.25
CA GLY A 387 -10.83 -5.23 2.27
C GLY A 387 -11.41 -4.80 3.60
N ASN A 388 -11.06 -3.58 4.02
CA ASN A 388 -11.38 -3.05 5.34
C ASN A 388 -12.68 -2.24 5.36
N THR A 389 -13.80 -2.94 5.33
CA THR A 389 -15.14 -2.31 5.24
C THR A 389 -15.76 -2.10 6.61
N TRP A 390 -16.65 -1.11 6.77
CA TRP A 390 -17.48 -0.92 7.98
C TRP A 390 -18.27 -2.19 8.41
N ASN A 391 -18.49 -3.14 7.50
CA ASN A 391 -19.01 -4.45 7.84
C ASN A 391 -17.87 -5.38 8.33
N TYR A 392 -17.80 -5.59 9.65
CA TYR A 392 -16.82 -6.48 10.28
C TYR A 392 -16.89 -7.93 9.77
N TYR A 393 -18.09 -8.48 9.53
CA TYR A 393 -18.25 -9.82 8.94
C TYR A 393 -17.58 -9.91 7.57
N LYS A 394 -17.76 -8.89 6.73
CA LYS A 394 -17.13 -8.82 5.41
C LYS A 394 -15.60 -8.70 5.52
N ALA A 395 -15.07 -7.95 6.49
CA ALA A 395 -13.63 -7.90 6.74
C ALA A 395 -13.06 -9.26 7.17
N VAL A 396 -13.75 -10.00 8.04
CA VAL A 396 -13.37 -11.36 8.44
C VAL A 396 -13.39 -12.34 7.26
N VAL A 397 -14.38 -12.25 6.37
CA VAL A 397 -14.39 -13.04 5.13
C VAL A 397 -13.22 -12.65 4.21
N ASN A 398 -12.97 -11.35 4.05
CA ASN A 398 -11.88 -10.81 3.23
C ASN A 398 -10.49 -11.24 3.74
N ALA A 399 -10.31 -11.49 5.04
CA ALA A 399 -9.04 -11.96 5.62
C ALA A 399 -8.50 -13.23 4.93
N LYS A 400 -9.39 -14.16 4.51
CA LYS A 400 -9.01 -15.35 3.74
C LYS A 400 -8.39 -15.00 2.38
N THR A 401 -8.87 -13.94 1.72
CA THR A 401 -8.40 -13.46 0.41
C THR A 401 -7.16 -12.57 0.54
N VAL A 402 -7.10 -11.68 1.55
CA VAL A 402 -5.88 -10.92 1.86
C VAL A 402 -4.70 -11.88 2.09
N SER A 403 -4.93 -12.97 2.82
CA SER A 403 -3.94 -14.04 3.01
C SER A 403 -3.52 -14.73 1.70
N GLN A 404 -4.38 -14.77 0.67
CA GLN A 404 -4.00 -15.29 -0.66
C GLN A 404 -3.08 -14.30 -1.39
N GLU A 405 -3.36 -13.01 -1.33
CA GLU A 405 -2.48 -12.00 -1.94
C GLU A 405 -1.11 -11.96 -1.25
N ILE A 406 -1.04 -12.09 0.08
CA ILE A 406 0.25 -12.21 0.79
C ILE A 406 1.00 -13.48 0.35
N VAL A 407 0.32 -14.62 0.22
CA VAL A 407 0.96 -15.86 -0.29
C VAL A 407 1.46 -15.70 -1.73
N LYS A 408 0.72 -15.00 -2.61
CA LYS A 408 1.18 -14.69 -3.97
C LYS A 408 2.42 -13.80 -3.95
N PHE A 409 2.42 -12.73 -3.15
CA PHE A 409 3.58 -11.86 -2.95
C PHE A 409 4.81 -12.66 -2.54
N LEU A 410 4.70 -13.49 -1.50
CA LEU A 410 5.80 -14.35 -1.03
C LEU A 410 6.26 -15.33 -2.11
N SER A 411 5.33 -15.92 -2.86
CA SER A 411 5.65 -16.84 -3.97
C SER A 411 6.43 -16.13 -5.09
N HIS A 412 6.11 -14.88 -5.40
CA HIS A 412 6.86 -14.10 -6.39
C HIS A 412 8.26 -13.72 -5.88
N VAL A 413 8.42 -13.39 -4.59
CA VAL A 413 9.76 -13.17 -3.98
C VAL A 413 10.61 -14.44 -4.08
N VAL A 414 10.03 -15.62 -3.80
CA VAL A 414 10.69 -16.92 -3.95
C VAL A 414 11.13 -17.13 -5.41
N ASN A 415 10.23 -16.96 -6.37
CA ASN A 415 10.52 -17.18 -7.79
C ASN A 415 11.60 -16.23 -8.30
N ALA A 416 11.48 -14.92 -8.05
CA ALA A 416 12.48 -13.93 -8.47
C ALA A 416 13.86 -14.18 -7.83
N THR A 417 13.90 -14.66 -6.59
CA THR A 417 15.15 -15.07 -5.94
C THR A 417 15.80 -16.24 -6.68
N LEU A 418 15.01 -17.27 -7.05
CA LEU A 418 15.52 -18.43 -7.78
C LEU A 418 15.97 -18.08 -9.21
N GLU A 419 15.21 -17.23 -9.92
CA GLU A 419 15.53 -16.75 -11.27
C GLU A 419 16.81 -15.91 -11.32
N SER A 420 17.11 -15.15 -10.26
CA SER A 420 18.30 -14.29 -10.19
C SER A 420 19.64 -15.05 -10.12
N GLY A 421 19.64 -16.39 -10.06
CA GLY A 421 20.85 -17.21 -10.02
C GLY A 421 21.60 -17.15 -8.68
N ILE A 422 20.99 -16.58 -7.63
CA ILE A 422 21.53 -16.59 -6.26
C ILE A 422 21.74 -18.05 -5.83
N ASN A 423 23.00 -18.39 -5.57
CA ASN A 423 23.45 -19.76 -5.36
C ASN A 423 22.64 -20.48 -4.25
N ASN A 424 22.21 -21.71 -4.52
CA ASN A 424 21.40 -22.54 -3.61
C ASN A 424 22.04 -22.75 -2.22
N SER A 425 23.36 -22.57 -2.09
CA SER A 425 24.11 -22.60 -0.84
C SER A 425 23.82 -21.44 0.13
N ILE A 426 23.25 -20.33 -0.35
CA ILE A 426 22.99 -19.15 0.47
C ILE A 426 21.83 -19.40 1.44
N GLU A 427 22.01 -19.16 2.73
CA GLU A 427 20.93 -19.23 3.72
C GLU A 427 19.93 -18.08 3.52
N TRP A 428 18.64 -18.39 3.65
CA TRP A 428 17.56 -17.42 3.48
C TRP A 428 17.09 -16.96 4.86
N GLY A 429 17.06 -15.65 5.07
CA GLY A 429 16.62 -15.04 6.32
C GLY A 429 15.15 -15.37 6.59
N PRO A 430 14.79 -15.73 7.83
CA PRO A 430 13.44 -16.18 8.14
C PRO A 430 12.42 -15.05 8.03
N ILE A 431 11.17 -15.40 7.79
CA ILE A 431 10.05 -14.47 7.90
C ILE A 431 9.55 -14.45 9.36
N HIS A 432 9.32 -13.24 9.86
CA HIS A 432 8.59 -12.95 11.09
C HIS A 432 7.37 -12.12 10.73
N MET A 433 6.17 -12.67 10.94
CA MET A 433 4.92 -11.92 10.72
C MET A 433 4.46 -11.27 12.03
N VAL A 434 4.01 -10.02 11.96
CA VAL A 434 3.50 -9.24 13.08
C VAL A 434 2.10 -8.74 12.70
N GLY A 435 1.06 -9.25 13.35
CA GLY A 435 -0.32 -8.95 12.99
C GLY A 435 -1.08 -8.34 14.16
N HIS A 436 -1.72 -7.19 13.95
CA HIS A 436 -2.59 -6.55 14.96
C HIS A 436 -4.07 -6.86 14.71
N SER A 437 -4.82 -7.17 15.76
CA SER A 437 -6.27 -7.39 15.68
C SER A 437 -6.61 -8.49 14.64
N LEU A 438 -7.44 -8.19 13.65
CA LEU A 438 -7.72 -9.08 12.51
C LEU A 438 -6.46 -9.49 11.71
N GLY A 439 -5.43 -8.63 11.69
CA GLY A 439 -4.13 -8.90 11.09
C GLY A 439 -3.42 -10.12 11.70
N ALA A 440 -3.61 -10.40 12.99
CA ALA A 440 -3.04 -11.57 13.66
C ALA A 440 -3.56 -12.89 13.02
N HIS A 441 -4.85 -12.95 12.72
CA HIS A 441 -5.49 -14.07 12.03
C HIS A 441 -5.05 -14.18 10.57
N ILE A 442 -4.88 -13.04 9.88
CA ILE A 442 -4.32 -13.00 8.52
C ILE A 442 -2.89 -13.62 8.52
N CYS A 443 -2.06 -13.35 9.53
CA CYS A 443 -0.74 -13.97 9.66
C CYS A 443 -0.82 -15.50 9.80
N GLY A 444 -1.68 -16.02 10.68
CA GLY A 444 -1.89 -17.46 10.86
C GLY A 444 -2.35 -18.18 9.59
N ILE A 445 -3.41 -17.67 8.95
CA ILE A 445 -3.94 -18.19 7.67
C ILE A 445 -2.87 -18.13 6.57
N THR A 446 -2.10 -17.05 6.49
CA THR A 446 -1.01 -16.87 5.53
C THR A 446 0.07 -17.94 5.73
N SER A 447 0.52 -18.14 6.97
CA SER A 447 1.55 -19.14 7.29
C SER A 447 1.09 -20.56 6.94
N ASN A 448 -0.13 -20.94 7.33
CA ASN A 448 -0.71 -22.25 7.00
C ASN A 448 -0.88 -22.49 5.49
N LYS A 449 -1.09 -21.44 4.69
CA LYS A 449 -1.12 -21.55 3.22
C LYS A 449 0.29 -21.63 2.64
N PHE A 450 1.21 -20.77 3.08
CA PHE A 450 2.57 -20.69 2.56
C PHE A 450 3.40 -21.96 2.87
N LYS A 451 3.24 -22.52 4.08
CA LYS A 451 3.84 -23.79 4.52
C LYS A 451 3.53 -24.96 3.58
N LYS A 452 2.35 -24.97 2.94
CA LYS A 452 1.93 -26.00 1.96
C LYS A 452 2.64 -25.90 0.61
N LEU A 453 3.28 -24.77 0.29
CA LEU A 453 4.09 -24.60 -0.91
C LEU A 453 5.49 -25.23 -0.78
N ASN A 454 5.88 -25.68 0.42
CA ASN A 454 7.13 -26.39 0.70
C ASN A 454 8.40 -25.67 0.17
N THR A 455 8.44 -24.34 0.26
CA THR A 455 9.58 -23.53 -0.20
C THR A 455 10.71 -23.52 0.83
N LYS A 456 11.93 -23.16 0.40
CA LYS A 456 13.07 -22.93 1.29
C LYS A 456 12.86 -21.75 2.24
N TRP A 457 12.03 -20.77 1.86
CA TRP A 457 11.68 -19.64 2.72
C TRP A 457 10.62 -20.07 3.74
N GLN A 458 10.83 -19.73 5.00
CA GLN A 458 9.96 -20.18 6.10
C GLN A 458 9.55 -19.01 6.99
N ILE A 459 8.25 -18.96 7.29
CA ILE A 459 7.70 -18.19 8.39
C ILE A 459 8.05 -18.95 9.67
N LYS A 460 9.02 -18.42 10.43
CA LYS A 460 9.52 -19.05 11.67
C LYS A 460 8.86 -18.47 12.92
N ARG A 461 8.37 -17.22 12.85
CA ARG A 461 7.72 -16.52 13.97
C ARG A 461 6.45 -15.80 13.52
N ILE A 462 5.40 -15.87 14.34
CA ILE A 462 4.24 -14.99 14.27
C ILE A 462 4.07 -14.29 15.62
N THR A 463 4.00 -12.96 15.63
CA THR A 463 3.61 -12.19 16.82
C THR A 463 2.18 -11.67 16.65
N GLY A 464 1.27 -12.15 17.49
CA GLY A 464 -0.13 -11.73 17.55
C GLY A 464 -0.31 -10.56 18.52
N LEU A 465 -0.70 -9.39 18.00
CA LEU A 465 -0.89 -8.18 18.79
C LEU A 465 -2.39 -7.98 19.03
N ASP A 466 -2.83 -8.33 20.25
CA ASP A 466 -4.22 -8.39 20.70
C ASP A 466 -5.19 -8.96 19.63
N PRO A 467 -5.05 -10.25 19.25
CA PRO A 467 -5.82 -10.87 18.16
C PRO A 467 -7.34 -10.74 18.37
N ALA A 468 -8.11 -10.49 17.31
CA ALA A 468 -9.51 -10.08 17.44
C ALA A 468 -10.46 -11.19 17.94
N GLN A 469 -11.36 -10.87 18.87
CA GLN A 469 -12.29 -11.84 19.46
C GLN A 469 -13.49 -12.23 18.57
N PRO A 470 -14.26 -11.30 17.97
CA PRO A 470 -15.50 -11.66 17.30
C PRO A 470 -15.23 -12.46 16.02
N CYS A 471 -16.03 -13.50 15.77
CA CYS A 471 -15.90 -14.48 14.66
C CYS A 471 -14.83 -15.57 14.75
N PHE A 472 -13.90 -15.53 15.71
CA PHE A 472 -12.75 -16.44 15.68
C PHE A 472 -12.88 -17.70 16.56
N LYS A 473 -13.77 -17.69 17.56
CA LYS A 473 -13.97 -18.84 18.46
C LYS A 473 -14.48 -20.07 17.69
N ASN A 474 -13.72 -21.17 17.76
CA ASN A 474 -13.96 -22.43 17.04
C ASN A 474 -13.99 -22.31 15.50
N SER A 475 -13.10 -21.50 14.92
CA SER A 475 -13.01 -21.30 13.47
C SER A 475 -11.64 -21.70 12.89
N ASP A 476 -11.61 -22.21 11.65
CA ASP A 476 -10.38 -22.54 10.89
C ASP A 476 -9.53 -21.29 10.50
N ILE A 477 -9.87 -20.12 11.03
CA ILE A 477 -9.22 -18.82 10.78
C ILE A 477 -8.67 -18.19 12.07
N LEU A 478 -8.84 -18.84 13.21
CA LEU A 478 -8.18 -18.48 14.46
C LEU A 478 -6.65 -18.58 14.29
N LEU A 479 -5.91 -17.67 14.93
CA LEU A 479 -4.45 -17.81 15.04
C LEU A 479 -4.18 -18.94 16.02
N ASP A 480 -3.28 -19.86 15.72
CA ASP A 480 -2.92 -20.98 16.60
C ASP A 480 -1.41 -21.20 16.68
N GLN A 481 -0.94 -21.80 17.77
CA GLN A 481 0.48 -22.11 17.98
C GLN A 481 1.07 -23.00 16.87
N SER A 482 0.27 -23.83 16.19
CA SER A 482 0.75 -24.70 15.09
C SER A 482 1.03 -23.96 13.77
N ASP A 483 0.59 -22.69 13.66
CA ASP A 483 0.73 -21.86 12.45
C ASP A 483 2.20 -21.55 12.12
N ALA A 484 3.08 -21.45 13.12
CA ALA A 484 4.52 -21.25 12.95
C ALA A 484 5.34 -21.97 14.02
N PRO A 485 6.65 -22.26 13.77
CA PRO A 485 7.55 -22.85 14.76
C PRO A 485 7.64 -22.10 16.11
N PHE A 486 7.32 -20.81 16.11
CA PHE A 486 7.15 -20.00 17.31
C PHE A 486 6.02 -18.99 17.09
N VAL A 487 5.16 -18.84 18.09
CA VAL A 487 4.00 -17.92 18.06
C VAL A 487 3.93 -17.23 19.42
N ASP A 488 4.09 -15.92 19.46
CA ASP A 488 4.03 -15.12 20.69
C ASP A 488 2.86 -14.12 20.61
N VAL A 489 2.08 -14.00 21.68
CA VAL A 489 0.83 -13.21 21.67
C VAL A 489 0.83 -12.20 22.81
N ILE A 490 0.44 -10.96 22.53
CA ILE A 490 0.34 -9.88 23.53
C ILE A 490 -1.12 -9.48 23.66
N HIS A 491 -1.78 -9.93 24.72
CA HIS A 491 -3.18 -9.66 25.04
C HIS A 491 -3.28 -8.38 25.87
N THR A 492 -3.99 -7.37 25.36
CA THR A 492 -4.15 -6.08 26.05
C THR A 492 -5.60 -5.64 26.22
N ASN A 493 -6.55 -6.20 25.46
CA ASN A 493 -7.99 -5.96 25.63
C ASN A 493 -8.83 -7.26 25.57
N GLY A 494 -8.31 -8.34 26.16
CA GLY A 494 -8.95 -9.65 26.33
C GLY A 494 -10.09 -9.69 27.34
N LYS A 495 -11.05 -8.77 27.26
CA LYS A 495 -12.35 -8.88 27.95
C LYS A 495 -13.29 -9.78 27.13
N LEU A 496 -14.47 -10.08 27.68
CA LEU A 496 -15.55 -10.60 26.84
C LEU A 496 -16.11 -9.46 25.97
N TRP A 497 -16.56 -9.77 24.75
CA TRP A 497 -17.20 -8.82 23.83
C TRP A 497 -18.41 -8.11 24.48
N SER A 498 -19.16 -8.81 25.32
CA SER A 498 -20.25 -8.26 26.15
C SER A 498 -19.80 -7.18 27.15
N SER A 499 -18.49 -7.04 27.37
CA SER A 499 -17.84 -6.02 28.19
C SER A 499 -16.82 -5.20 27.38
N PHE A 500 -17.01 -5.11 26.06
CA PHE A 500 -16.17 -4.39 25.10
C PHE A 500 -14.70 -4.85 25.07
N GLY A 501 -14.48 -6.16 25.14
CA GLY A 501 -13.22 -6.77 24.72
C GLY A 501 -13.14 -6.89 23.20
N LEU A 502 -12.12 -6.28 22.60
CA LEU A 502 -11.79 -6.41 21.18
C LEU A 502 -10.81 -7.58 20.95
N GLY A 503 -9.94 -7.85 21.92
CA GLY A 503 -8.93 -8.92 21.88
C GLY A 503 -9.44 -10.26 22.44
N LEU A 504 -8.82 -11.36 22.02
CA LEU A 504 -9.07 -12.70 22.54
C LEU A 504 -8.57 -12.82 23.99
N PRO A 505 -9.36 -13.40 24.92
CA PRO A 505 -8.93 -13.69 26.30
C PRO A 505 -8.15 -15.01 26.41
N ASP A 506 -8.42 -15.95 25.51
CA ASP A 506 -7.87 -17.30 25.55
C ASP A 506 -6.46 -17.32 24.91
N PRO A 507 -5.50 -18.07 25.48
CA PRO A 507 -4.18 -18.20 24.92
C PRO A 507 -4.25 -18.97 23.59
N VAL A 508 -3.49 -18.52 22.61
CA VAL A 508 -3.42 -19.09 21.27
C VAL A 508 -1.98 -19.23 20.76
N GLY A 509 -0.99 -18.81 21.54
CA GLY A 509 0.43 -18.90 21.21
C GLY A 509 1.16 -20.05 21.88
N HIS A 510 2.47 -20.05 21.63
CA HIS A 510 3.46 -20.76 22.43
C HIS A 510 3.79 -20.00 23.73
N GLN A 511 3.69 -18.66 23.69
CA GLN A 511 3.86 -17.75 24.82
C GLN A 511 2.80 -16.64 24.71
N ASP A 512 1.91 -16.58 25.70
CA ASP A 512 0.78 -15.66 25.73
C ASP A 512 0.95 -14.69 26.90
N TYR A 513 1.23 -13.44 26.57
CA TYR A 513 1.54 -12.38 27.52
C TYR A 513 0.32 -11.51 27.79
N TYR A 514 0.07 -11.24 29.07
CA TYR A 514 -1.05 -10.46 29.55
C TYR A 514 -0.56 -9.24 30.36
N PRO A 515 -0.05 -8.18 29.68
CA PRO A 515 0.17 -6.86 30.28
C PRO A 515 -0.97 -6.42 31.18
N ASN A 516 -0.67 -6.22 32.46
CA ASN A 516 -1.58 -5.70 33.48
C ASN A 516 -2.86 -6.56 33.64
N GLY A 517 -2.76 -7.87 33.40
CA GLY A 517 -3.88 -8.82 33.41
C GLY A 517 -4.61 -8.91 32.07
N GLY A 518 -4.14 -8.20 31.03
CA GLY A 518 -4.54 -8.31 29.64
C GLY A 518 -5.95 -7.81 29.29
N ARG A 519 -6.66 -7.16 30.21
CA ARG A 519 -8.04 -6.68 30.04
C ARG A 519 -8.14 -5.17 29.86
N SER A 520 -7.50 -4.40 30.74
CA SER A 520 -7.46 -2.93 30.74
C SER A 520 -6.03 -2.45 30.94
N GLN A 521 -5.61 -1.45 30.18
CA GLN A 521 -4.21 -0.98 30.24
C GLN A 521 -4.07 0.38 30.97
N PRO A 522 -3.00 0.59 31.75
CA PRO A 522 -2.71 1.87 32.38
C PRO A 522 -2.67 3.02 31.36
N GLY A 523 -3.18 4.19 31.75
CA GLY A 523 -3.29 5.37 30.87
C GLY A 523 -4.46 5.33 29.87
N CYS A 524 -5.13 4.18 29.67
CA CYS A 524 -6.37 4.09 28.88
C CYS A 524 -7.64 4.34 29.69
N LEU A 525 -7.50 4.69 30.97
CA LEU A 525 -8.60 5.03 31.89
C LEU A 525 -8.82 6.55 31.87
N THR A 526 -9.90 7.02 31.26
CA THR A 526 -10.30 8.44 31.36
C THR A 526 -11.15 8.67 32.61
N ILE A 527 -10.79 9.74 33.33
CA ILE A 527 -11.52 10.26 34.49
C ILE A 527 -12.97 10.56 34.10
N GLN A 528 -13.92 10.32 35.02
CA GLN A 528 -15.33 10.63 34.80
C GLN A 528 -15.51 12.10 34.39
N ASN A 529 -16.01 12.31 33.17
CA ASN A 529 -16.84 13.47 32.85
C ASN A 529 -18.03 12.98 32.02
N SER A 530 -19.22 13.35 32.50
CA SER A 530 -20.52 12.98 31.95
C SER A 530 -20.86 13.83 30.71
N TRP A 531 -22.01 13.54 30.09
CA TRP A 531 -22.69 14.34 29.05
C TRP A 531 -22.16 14.25 27.61
N VAL A 532 -22.25 13.06 27.00
CA VAL A 532 -23.03 12.85 25.74
C VAL A 532 -23.18 11.35 25.41
N ASN A 533 -24.40 10.83 25.53
CA ASN A 533 -24.80 9.60 24.84
C ASN A 533 -25.42 9.98 23.49
N LEU A 534 -24.79 9.63 22.37
CA LEU A 534 -25.49 9.65 21.08
C LEU A 534 -25.05 8.52 20.16
N ILE A 535 -26.06 7.78 19.69
CA ILE A 535 -26.03 6.70 18.69
C ILE A 535 -25.39 5.39 19.20
N ILE A 536 -26.06 4.26 18.93
CA ILE A 536 -25.76 2.88 19.39
C ILE A 536 -26.07 2.56 20.87
N GLY A 537 -26.14 3.55 21.77
CA GLY A 537 -26.52 3.30 23.19
C GLY A 537 -25.40 2.66 24.04
N ILE A 538 -24.17 2.67 23.51
CA ILE A 538 -22.94 2.28 24.19
C ILE A 538 -22.26 3.56 24.71
N PRO A 539 -21.74 3.61 25.95
CA PRO A 539 -20.99 4.77 26.43
C PRO A 539 -19.71 5.00 25.62
N LYS A 540 -19.56 6.20 25.04
CA LYS A 540 -18.38 6.59 24.24
C LYS A 540 -17.05 6.25 24.94
N ASN A 541 -16.95 6.56 26.23
CA ASN A 541 -15.74 6.35 27.03
C ASN A 541 -15.32 4.86 27.09
N ALA A 542 -16.28 3.92 27.04
CA ALA A 542 -15.98 2.49 27.02
C ALA A 542 -15.36 2.04 25.69
N ILE A 543 -15.81 2.64 24.57
CA ILE A 543 -15.25 2.40 23.24
C ILE A 543 -13.83 2.99 23.15
N GLU A 544 -13.62 4.21 23.64
CA GLU A 544 -12.30 4.86 23.66
C GLU A 544 -11.30 4.08 24.54
N GLN A 545 -11.72 3.61 25.72
CA GLN A 545 -10.90 2.75 26.58
C GLN A 545 -10.53 1.42 25.89
N ALA A 546 -11.49 0.79 25.19
CA ALA A 546 -11.27 -0.46 24.46
C ALA A 546 -10.27 -0.26 23.30
N ILE A 547 -10.45 0.77 22.47
CA ILE A 547 -9.53 1.11 21.37
C ILE A 547 -8.12 1.40 21.91
N CYS A 548 -8.00 2.22 22.96
CA CYS A 548 -6.71 2.50 23.59
C CYS A 548 -6.04 1.23 24.12
N SER A 549 -6.78 0.39 24.86
CA SER A 549 -6.25 -0.86 25.42
C SER A 549 -5.87 -1.85 24.31
N HIS A 550 -6.65 -1.93 23.24
CA HIS A 550 -6.39 -2.77 22.07
C HIS A 550 -5.13 -2.34 21.29
N GLY A 551 -4.85 -1.03 21.25
CA GLY A 551 -3.65 -0.47 20.62
C GLY A 551 -2.36 -0.58 21.45
N ARG A 552 -2.45 -0.86 22.76
CA ARG A 552 -1.26 -0.99 23.61
C ARG A 552 -0.34 -2.15 23.21
N SER A 553 -0.88 -3.22 22.64
CA SER A 553 -0.11 -4.39 22.19
C SER A 553 1.01 -4.02 21.19
N TYR A 554 0.70 -3.21 20.16
CA TYR A 554 1.71 -2.75 19.20
C TYR A 554 2.69 -1.73 19.80
N LEU A 555 2.26 -0.93 20.79
CA LEU A 555 3.14 0.00 21.49
C LEU A 555 4.17 -0.75 22.36
N TYR A 556 3.75 -1.77 23.11
CA TYR A 556 4.65 -2.58 23.92
C TYR A 556 5.66 -3.36 23.07
N LEU A 557 5.23 -3.92 21.92
CA LEU A 557 6.19 -4.53 20.98
C LEU A 557 7.19 -3.49 20.46
N THR A 558 6.72 -2.32 20.01
CA THR A 558 7.57 -1.24 19.48
C THR A 558 8.61 -0.77 20.51
N ASP A 559 8.18 -0.52 21.75
CA ASP A 559 9.06 -0.10 22.84
C ASP A 559 10.08 -1.19 23.23
N SER A 560 9.70 -2.48 23.12
CA SER A 560 10.66 -3.60 23.31
C SER A 560 11.78 -3.59 22.25
N ILE A 561 11.44 -3.28 20.98
CA ILE A 561 12.40 -3.18 19.87
C ILE A 561 13.32 -1.97 20.06
N ILE A 562 12.76 -0.81 20.43
CA ILE A 562 13.52 0.40 20.73
C ILE A 562 14.49 0.17 21.89
N SER A 563 14.03 -0.50 22.95
CA SER A 563 14.83 -0.78 24.15
C SER A 563 15.97 -1.75 23.88
N ALA A 564 15.74 -2.79 23.07
CA ALA A 564 16.77 -3.68 22.57
C ALA A 564 17.81 -2.95 21.70
N THR A 565 17.38 -1.99 20.88
CA THR A 565 18.25 -1.19 20.00
C THR A 565 19.19 -0.28 20.80
N LEU A 566 18.69 0.37 21.86
CA LEU A 566 19.43 1.38 22.61
C LEU A 566 20.41 0.80 23.66
N ASN A 567 20.54 -0.53 23.75
CA ASN A 567 21.27 -1.22 24.83
C ASN A 567 20.88 -0.73 26.24
N LYS A 568 19.61 -0.32 26.43
CA LYS A 568 19.09 0.11 27.72
C LYS A 568 18.90 -1.12 28.63
N GLN A 569 19.97 -1.54 29.29
CA GLN A 569 20.02 -2.72 30.17
C GLN A 569 18.96 -2.74 31.30
N ASN A 570 18.31 -1.61 31.57
CA ASN A 570 17.33 -1.44 32.64
C ASN A 570 15.86 -1.43 32.16
N CYS A 571 15.59 -1.62 30.87
CA CYS A 571 14.23 -1.58 30.31
C CYS A 571 13.89 -2.90 29.63
N THR A 572 13.12 -3.75 30.33
CA THR A 572 12.76 -5.09 29.85
C THR A 572 11.38 -5.48 30.37
N PHE A 573 10.51 -5.96 29.48
CA PHE A 573 9.16 -6.40 29.83
C PHE A 573 9.20 -7.82 30.41
N TRP A 574 9.47 -7.93 31.71
CA TRP A 574 9.50 -9.24 32.38
C TRP A 574 8.09 -9.82 32.54
N GLY A 575 7.87 -10.97 31.92
CA GLY A 575 6.71 -11.83 32.10
C GLY A 575 6.98 -12.92 33.13
N HIS A 576 6.06 -13.07 34.07
CA HIS A 576 6.06 -14.10 35.11
C HIS A 576 5.00 -15.15 34.80
N THR A 577 5.31 -16.44 34.97
CA THR A 577 4.34 -17.54 34.78
C THR A 577 3.04 -17.28 35.54
N TRP A 578 1.90 -17.34 34.84
CA TRP A 578 0.60 -16.95 35.39
C TRP A 578 -0.53 -17.87 34.94
N ASP A 579 -1.30 -18.42 35.87
CA ASP A 579 -2.48 -19.26 35.69
C ASP A 579 -3.75 -18.50 35.24
N ARG A 580 -3.63 -17.17 35.08
CA ARG A 580 -4.71 -16.21 34.77
C ARG A 580 -5.64 -15.89 35.95
N SER A 581 -5.35 -16.34 37.17
CA SER A 581 -6.11 -16.01 38.38
C SER A 581 -5.75 -14.65 38.99
N TYR A 582 -6.73 -13.99 39.61
CA TYR A 582 -6.48 -12.81 40.45
C TYR A 582 -5.44 -13.09 41.56
N ARG A 583 -5.56 -14.25 42.22
CA ARG A 583 -4.72 -14.65 43.36
C ARG A 583 -3.24 -14.78 43.01
N GLN A 584 -2.88 -15.37 41.87
CA GLN A 584 -1.47 -15.42 41.46
C GLN A 584 -0.95 -14.05 40.99
N ALA A 585 -1.76 -13.24 40.30
CA ALA A 585 -1.38 -11.87 39.94
C ALA A 585 -1.12 -11.00 41.18
N PHE A 586 -1.98 -11.09 42.20
CA PHE A 586 -1.80 -10.44 43.50
C PHE A 586 -0.46 -10.82 44.16
N ASN A 587 -0.07 -12.11 44.10
CA ASN A 587 1.20 -12.58 44.64
C ASN A 587 2.41 -12.07 43.85
N ILE A 588 2.30 -12.00 42.52
CA ILE A 588 3.36 -11.46 41.63
C ILE A 588 3.61 -9.97 41.92
N ILE A 589 2.54 -9.19 42.13
CA ILE A 589 2.65 -7.75 42.44
C ILE A 589 3.21 -7.49 43.85
N ASN A 590 2.76 -8.27 44.86
CA ASN A 590 3.04 -7.95 46.26
C ASN A 590 4.31 -8.59 46.85
N LYS A 591 4.98 -9.55 46.19
CA LYS A 591 6.11 -10.28 46.80
C LYS A 591 7.35 -10.46 45.92
N LEU A 592 8.45 -9.91 46.44
CA LEU A 592 9.86 -10.08 46.06
C LEU A 592 10.39 -11.52 46.27
N ASN A 593 9.75 -12.56 45.73
CA ASN A 593 10.28 -13.93 45.81
C ASN A 593 9.71 -14.88 44.74
N TYR A 594 9.86 -14.53 43.47
CA TYR A 594 9.89 -15.53 42.38
C TYR A 594 11.34 -15.85 42.06
N SER A 595 11.66 -17.14 41.87
CA SER A 595 12.98 -17.54 41.35
C SER A 595 13.24 -16.86 40.01
N ALA A 596 14.51 -16.50 39.76
CA ALA A 596 14.97 -16.00 38.47
C ALA A 596 14.71 -17.00 37.32
N ASP A 597 14.46 -18.28 37.62
CA ASP A 597 14.24 -19.36 36.66
C ASP A 597 12.88 -19.30 35.93
N ASN A 598 11.90 -18.53 36.45
CA ASN A 598 10.52 -18.50 35.95
C ASN A 598 10.11 -17.16 35.29
N LYS A 599 11.08 -16.36 34.83
CA LYS A 599 10.82 -15.12 34.08
C LYS A 599 11.22 -15.25 32.61
N ILE A 600 10.45 -14.62 31.72
CA ILE A 600 10.80 -14.47 30.30
C ILE A 600 10.56 -13.03 29.84
N GLU A 601 11.06 -12.66 28.67
CA GLU A 601 10.92 -11.31 28.10
C GLU A 601 9.77 -11.25 27.09
N MET A 602 8.82 -10.34 27.28
CA MET A 602 7.79 -10.03 26.29
C MET A 602 8.38 -9.16 25.18
N GLY A 603 7.98 -9.42 23.93
CA GLY A 603 8.33 -8.59 22.78
C GLY A 603 9.48 -9.17 21.95
N ILE A 604 10.38 -8.33 21.46
CA ILE A 604 11.31 -8.71 20.38
C ILE A 604 12.19 -9.94 20.68
N HIS A 605 12.54 -10.18 21.95
CA HIS A 605 13.39 -11.30 22.37
C HIS A 605 12.64 -12.52 22.97
N ALA A 606 11.31 -12.58 22.87
CA ALA A 606 10.51 -13.70 23.37
C ALA A 606 11.00 -15.08 22.86
N ASP A 607 11.51 -15.11 21.62
CA ASP A 607 12.09 -16.29 20.95
C ASP A 607 13.40 -16.80 21.58
N LYS A 608 14.07 -16.03 22.44
CA LYS A 608 15.24 -16.48 23.20
C LYS A 608 14.88 -17.43 24.36
N TYR A 609 13.60 -17.51 24.75
CA TYR A 609 13.16 -18.26 25.92
C TYR A 609 12.43 -19.55 25.51
N SER A 610 12.80 -20.68 26.13
CA SER A 610 12.21 -21.99 25.88
C SER A 610 10.90 -22.25 26.63
N LEU A 611 10.61 -21.46 27.67
CA LEU A 611 9.39 -21.60 28.48
C LEU A 611 8.14 -21.29 27.64
N ARG A 612 7.02 -21.92 27.98
CA ARG A 612 5.76 -21.90 27.21
C ARG A 612 4.56 -21.70 28.15
N GLY A 613 3.45 -21.21 27.61
CA GLY A 613 2.21 -20.97 28.35
C GLY A 613 1.91 -19.48 28.56
N THR A 614 1.28 -19.16 29.69
CA THR A 614 0.69 -17.84 29.97
C THR A 614 1.51 -17.04 30.98
N PHE A 615 1.69 -15.73 30.71
CA PHE A 615 2.59 -14.85 31.46
C PHE A 615 1.94 -13.52 31.83
N PHE A 616 2.01 -13.14 33.11
CA PHE A 616 1.64 -11.82 33.59
C PHE A 616 2.82 -10.85 33.44
N VAL A 617 2.57 -9.69 32.83
CA VAL A 617 3.59 -8.63 32.62
C VAL A 617 3.08 -7.35 33.28
N MET A 618 3.93 -6.62 33.99
CA MET A 618 3.59 -5.28 34.49
C MET A 618 4.13 -4.22 33.54
N THR A 619 3.34 -3.19 33.24
CA THR A 619 3.78 -2.04 32.41
C THR A 619 3.26 -0.73 33.00
N SER A 620 3.98 0.36 32.76
CA SER A 620 3.53 1.70 33.13
C SER A 620 2.46 2.26 32.17
N ASN A 621 2.02 3.50 32.44
CA ASN A 621 1.04 4.24 31.64
C ASN A 621 1.65 5.10 30.50
N ALA A 622 2.97 5.28 30.48
CA ALA A 622 3.69 6.18 29.59
C ALA A 622 5.04 5.57 29.16
N GLU A 623 5.65 6.09 28.10
CA GLU A 623 6.93 5.58 27.59
C GLU A 623 8.11 5.97 28.49
N PRO A 624 9.09 5.06 28.72
CA PRO A 624 9.11 3.67 28.28
C PRO A 624 8.20 2.79 29.17
N PHE A 625 7.36 1.96 28.55
CA PHE A 625 6.31 1.20 29.25
C PHE A 625 6.87 0.09 30.15
N CYS A 626 8.12 -0.30 29.96
CA CYS A 626 8.86 -1.21 30.83
C CYS A 626 9.11 -0.63 32.23
N ASP A 627 9.10 0.69 32.40
CA ASP A 627 9.53 1.36 33.62
C ASP A 627 8.38 1.44 34.63
N ILE A 628 8.22 0.36 35.38
CA ILE A 628 7.20 0.23 36.42
C ILE A 628 7.55 0.98 37.71
N THR A 629 8.71 1.66 37.81
CA THR A 629 9.16 2.31 39.07
C THR A 629 8.29 3.50 39.48
N ALA A 630 7.58 4.12 38.53
CA ALA A 630 6.70 5.26 38.76
C ALA A 630 5.25 4.89 39.15
N ASN A 631 4.85 3.61 39.06
CA ASN A 631 3.50 3.16 39.35
C ASN A 631 3.38 2.59 40.77
N ASN A 632 2.28 2.90 41.47
CA ASN A 632 1.98 2.25 42.76
C ASN A 632 1.38 0.86 42.54
N ASN A 633 1.80 -0.12 43.35
CA ASN A 633 1.21 -1.46 43.41
C ASN A 633 -0.31 -1.40 43.63
N ASP A 634 -0.80 -0.44 44.42
CA ASP A 634 -2.24 -0.27 44.69
C ASP A 634 -3.05 0.03 43.41
N ASP A 635 -2.47 0.70 42.41
CA ASP A 635 -3.15 1.02 41.16
C ASP A 635 -3.36 -0.25 40.31
N TYR A 636 -2.33 -1.10 40.20
CA TYR A 636 -2.42 -2.40 39.53
C TYR A 636 -3.45 -3.30 40.22
N LEU A 637 -3.40 -3.39 41.55
CA LEU A 637 -4.33 -4.22 42.34
C LEU A 637 -5.77 -3.71 42.25
N THR A 638 -5.97 -2.39 42.23
CA THR A 638 -7.29 -1.75 42.06
C THR A 638 -7.86 -2.04 40.68
N GLN A 639 -7.04 -2.00 39.63
CA GLN A 639 -7.50 -2.32 38.28
C GLN A 639 -7.78 -3.82 38.11
N LEU A 640 -6.92 -4.70 38.65
CA LEU A 640 -7.14 -6.14 38.64
C LEU A 640 -8.44 -6.54 39.35
N LYS A 641 -8.77 -5.94 40.51
CA LYS A 641 -10.05 -6.19 41.20
C LYS A 641 -11.26 -5.82 40.34
N LYS A 642 -11.19 -4.75 39.54
CA LYS A 642 -12.26 -4.35 38.61
C LYS A 642 -12.37 -5.30 37.42
N ASP A 643 -11.23 -5.78 36.93
CA ASP A 643 -11.19 -6.68 35.77
C ASP A 643 -11.52 -8.14 36.14
N PHE A 644 -11.30 -8.56 37.39
CA PHE A 644 -11.56 -9.93 37.90
C PHE A 644 -12.50 -9.93 39.14
N PRO A 645 -13.72 -9.36 39.08
CA PRO A 645 -14.55 -9.13 40.26
C PRO A 645 -15.09 -10.40 40.92
N ASN A 646 -15.16 -11.51 40.18
CA ASN A 646 -15.72 -12.79 40.64
C ASN A 646 -14.65 -13.77 41.18
N GLU A 647 -13.37 -13.39 41.14
CA GLU A 647 -12.22 -14.24 41.52
C GLU A 647 -11.47 -13.66 42.74
N ILE A 648 -12.11 -12.78 43.50
CA ILE A 648 -11.51 -12.10 44.67
C ILE A 648 -11.61 -12.96 45.94
N ASP A 649 -12.61 -13.85 46.00
CA ASP A 649 -12.95 -14.66 47.17
C ASP A 649 -12.44 -16.13 47.10
N ASP A 650 -11.70 -16.50 46.04
CA ASP A 650 -11.03 -17.80 45.80
C ASP A 650 -9.49 -17.76 46.04
#